data_AF-A0A916CQP6-F1
#
_entry.id   AF-A0A916CQP6-F1
#
_cell.length_a   1.000
_cell.length_b   1.000
_cell.length_c   1.000
_cell.angle_alpha   90.00
_cell.angle_beta   90.00
_cell.angle_gamma   90.00
#
_symmetry.space_group_name_H-M   'P 1'
#
loop_
_entity.id
_entity.type
_entity.pdbx_description
1 polymer ?
#
loop_
_entity_poly.entity_id
_entity_poly.type
_entity_poly.pdbx_seq_one_letter_code
_entity_poly.pdbx_strand_id
1 'polypeptide(L)'
;IIAGAGAFGAVTIATNMAGRGVDIKLGGELAEEVIAAVNRVLRKSGYADPFDMTLEERRQALLKVDPSNFGIYEAEVKLFLQYFVDMERVKELGGLHVIGSERHEARRIDNQLRGRSARQGDPGSSRFYLSLQDDLMRMFGGDQVSGLMDRLKVDEALPLEVRLVSNIIEGSQTRVEGANFDVRKHLLEYDDVLNQQRQQIYGQRDRIFVKEDLSEDVASMLDSEVTKRVEMGLADEEGPWKLIAWLDQVQPAFESQNGLFPSYGFKLILNQITSDLRPSTLDLISHAIEAESAHIQRAIETQVEKTKEALETQISEREDSLDAFFQTLGDREDAPRPQKILEEINTLVRLQLKLNNDAMRALGDDPVLVKEDIQSMVASQLTAINATRLIGAIQNRVGEQLQWQSPLPSDWDELENIIIRTAHEGLVRRKERLVAQIERDIESLLQREPADTESAKLRLLLNLSYGTRVGFDQKTHKQVKQAFQRFSYVFLAAQLLDGREALDIHEDVMEHLEQAEENLRATWGQSEFTRLSQNAVKLADFGPAAKITFGGSRLNEAASDLSESDRVTLIEAIGKYVLNEVHRQLLLSAFSELWVEYLTKVEALRISIGLEAYAQRDPLVQYKGRASEMFQQLLEDVRGLVISRAFAARPRRVEISPIETSEVQAAPKSAPQVQVQESGKKKRKRR
;
A
#
# COMPACT_ATOMS: atom_id res chain seq x y z
N ILE A 1 27.78 41.36 -11.72
CA ILE A 1 28.07 41.84 -10.35
C ILE A 1 29.39 41.24 -9.84
N ILE A 2 29.47 39.94 -9.53
CA ILE A 2 30.68 39.32 -8.95
C ILE A 2 31.91 39.40 -9.88
N ALA A 3 31.74 39.21 -11.18
CA ALA A 3 32.82 39.34 -12.15
C ALA A 3 33.41 40.77 -12.21
N GLY A 4 32.62 41.80 -11.88
CA GLY A 4 33.06 43.19 -11.77
C GLY A 4 33.55 43.60 -10.37
N ALA A 5 33.54 42.70 -9.38
CA ALA A 5 33.83 43.03 -7.99
C ALA A 5 35.32 43.38 -7.73
N GLY A 6 36.22 43.02 -8.67
CA GLY A 6 37.64 43.38 -8.59
C GLY A 6 38.00 44.71 -9.24
N ALA A 7 37.02 45.50 -9.70
CA ALA A 7 37.25 46.82 -10.27
C ALA A 7 37.67 47.85 -9.20
N PHE A 8 38.39 48.89 -9.61
CA PHE A 8 38.84 49.94 -8.71
C PHE A 8 37.66 50.64 -8.01
N GLY A 9 37.69 50.72 -6.68
CA GLY A 9 36.63 51.34 -5.87
C GLY A 9 35.34 50.52 -5.73
N ALA A 10 35.28 49.31 -6.28
CA ALA A 10 34.10 48.46 -6.18
C ALA A 10 33.94 47.88 -4.77
N VAL A 11 32.70 47.94 -4.24
CA VAL A 11 32.32 47.27 -2.99
C VAL A 11 31.16 46.34 -3.30
N THR A 12 31.33 45.04 -3.00
CA THR A 12 30.30 44.02 -3.24
C THR A 12 29.97 43.31 -1.94
N ILE A 13 28.69 43.28 -1.59
CA ILE A 13 28.17 42.51 -0.46
C ILE A 13 27.64 41.18 -1.00
N ALA A 14 28.20 40.07 -0.50
CA ALA A 14 27.76 38.73 -0.85
C ALA A 14 27.16 38.06 0.38
N THR A 15 25.88 37.70 0.33
CA THR A 15 25.23 36.91 1.37
C THR A 15 25.62 35.44 1.24
N ASN A 16 26.01 34.78 2.34
CA ASN A 16 26.53 33.42 2.36
C ASN A 16 27.70 33.24 1.37
N MET A 17 27.49 32.43 0.32
CA MET A 17 28.47 32.16 -0.74
C MET A 17 27.94 32.55 -2.12
N ALA A 18 27.18 33.65 -2.21
CA ALA A 18 26.71 34.19 -3.48
C ALA A 18 27.89 34.46 -4.45
N GLY A 19 27.72 34.16 -5.74
CA GLY A 19 28.83 34.24 -6.71
C GLY A 19 29.76 33.01 -6.74
N ARG A 20 29.29 31.86 -6.25
CA ARG A 20 30.04 30.61 -6.37
C ARG A 20 30.24 30.21 -7.83
N GLY A 21 31.48 29.85 -8.18
CA GLY A 21 31.87 29.48 -9.55
C GLY A 21 32.37 30.63 -10.42
N VAL A 22 32.14 31.90 -10.05
CA VAL A 22 32.64 33.07 -10.78
C VAL A 22 33.97 33.54 -10.19
N ASP A 23 34.95 33.77 -11.05
CA ASP A 23 36.25 34.31 -10.67
C ASP A 23 36.20 35.83 -10.54
N ILE A 24 36.89 36.37 -9.54
CA ILE A 24 36.99 37.82 -9.31
C ILE A 24 38.36 38.27 -9.78
N LYS A 25 38.42 38.80 -11.00
CA LYS A 25 39.65 39.32 -11.59
C LYS A 25 39.90 40.75 -11.12
N LEU A 26 41.14 41.07 -10.76
CA LEU A 26 41.53 42.45 -10.47
C LEU A 26 41.37 43.30 -11.73
N GLY A 27 40.83 44.52 -11.59
CA GLY A 27 40.42 45.37 -12.71
C GLY A 27 38.97 45.17 -13.17
N GLY A 28 38.30 44.10 -12.71
CA GLY A 28 36.90 43.80 -13.04
C GLY A 28 36.73 42.96 -14.32
N GLU A 29 35.51 42.98 -14.87
CA GLU A 29 35.16 42.28 -16.10
C GLU A 29 35.18 43.25 -17.29
N LEU A 30 35.83 42.84 -18.37
CA LEU A 30 35.85 43.61 -19.62
C LEU A 30 34.68 43.16 -20.50
N ALA A 31 33.89 44.10 -21.01
CA ALA A 31 32.79 43.78 -21.91
C ALA A 31 33.32 43.17 -23.24
N GLU A 32 32.66 42.14 -23.75
CA GLU A 32 33.03 41.49 -25.01
C GLU A 32 33.06 42.46 -26.20
N GLU A 33 32.20 43.48 -26.18
CA GLU A 33 32.15 44.53 -27.19
C GLU A 33 33.46 45.33 -27.26
N VAL A 34 34.09 45.60 -26.10
CA VAL A 34 35.38 46.30 -26.00
C VAL A 34 36.50 45.43 -26.57
N ILE A 35 36.50 44.13 -26.26
CA ILE A 35 37.48 43.17 -26.78
C ILE A 35 37.34 43.04 -28.31
N ALA A 36 36.10 42.96 -28.82
CA ALA A 36 35.83 42.87 -30.24
C ALA A 36 36.27 44.15 -30.99
N ALA A 37 36.04 45.33 -30.41
CA ALA A 37 36.50 46.61 -30.96
C ALA A 37 38.04 46.67 -31.03
N VAL A 38 38.72 46.26 -29.95
CA VAL A 38 40.20 46.18 -29.90
C VAL A 38 40.75 45.23 -30.96
N ASN A 39 40.16 44.04 -31.11
CA ASN A 39 40.58 43.08 -32.14
C ASN A 39 40.42 43.64 -33.56
N ARG A 40 39.35 44.40 -33.84
CA ARG A 40 39.16 45.07 -35.14
C ARG A 40 40.23 46.13 -35.40
N VAL A 41 40.57 46.94 -34.39
CA VAL A 41 41.63 47.95 -34.49
C VAL A 41 43.01 47.31 -34.73
N LEU A 42 43.34 46.25 -34.00
CA LEU A 42 44.58 45.51 -34.19
C LEU A 42 44.67 44.85 -35.57
N ARG A 43 43.57 44.23 -36.04
CA ARG A 43 43.53 43.63 -37.39
C ARG A 43 43.74 44.67 -38.50
N LYS A 44 43.12 45.85 -38.37
CA LYS A 44 43.31 46.97 -39.31
C LYS A 44 44.75 47.49 -39.30
N SER A 45 45.44 47.36 -38.18
CA SER A 45 46.82 47.82 -37.99
C SER A 45 47.88 46.77 -38.37
N GLY A 46 47.47 45.68 -39.03
CA GLY A 46 48.38 44.67 -39.61
C GLY A 46 48.62 43.42 -38.77
N TYR A 47 47.94 43.24 -37.63
CA TYR A 47 48.03 42.01 -36.85
C TYR A 47 47.11 40.93 -37.44
N ALA A 48 47.68 39.82 -37.89
CA ALA A 48 46.96 38.78 -38.64
C ALA A 48 45.90 38.03 -37.82
N ASP A 49 46.17 37.75 -36.54
CA ASP A 49 45.21 37.08 -35.66
C ASP A 49 45.21 37.63 -34.20
N PRO A 50 44.45 38.71 -33.94
CA PRO A 50 44.31 39.27 -32.59
C PRO A 50 43.48 38.41 -31.63
N PHE A 51 42.77 37.37 -32.10
CA PHE A 51 41.90 36.55 -31.26
C PHE A 51 42.68 35.58 -30.38
N ASP A 52 43.82 35.07 -30.86
CA ASP A 52 44.69 34.16 -30.09
C ASP A 52 45.64 34.87 -29.12
N MET A 53 45.70 36.22 -29.17
CA MET A 53 46.53 37.01 -28.26
C MET A 53 45.94 37.07 -26.85
N THR A 54 46.82 37.02 -25.84
CA THR A 54 46.48 37.34 -24.45
C THR A 54 46.11 38.83 -24.31
N LEU A 55 45.38 39.18 -23.24
CA LEU A 55 44.99 40.58 -23.00
C LEU A 55 46.22 41.51 -22.87
N GLU A 56 47.32 41.04 -22.28
CA GLU A 56 48.56 41.82 -22.14
C GLU A 56 49.25 42.01 -23.49
N GLU A 57 49.29 40.97 -24.34
CA GLU A 57 49.83 41.09 -25.71
C GLU A 57 49.01 42.08 -26.55
N ARG A 58 47.68 42.06 -26.40
CA ARG A 58 46.79 43.06 -27.02
C ARG A 58 47.10 44.47 -26.54
N ARG A 59 47.33 44.68 -25.24
CA ARG A 59 47.75 45.98 -24.66
C ARG A 59 49.05 46.46 -25.28
N GLN A 60 50.08 45.61 -25.31
CA GLN A 60 51.39 45.95 -25.88
C GLN A 60 51.33 46.24 -27.38
N ALA A 61 50.49 45.50 -28.12
CA ALA A 61 50.24 45.74 -29.54
C ALA A 61 49.53 47.09 -29.77
N LEU A 62 48.51 47.39 -28.96
CA LEU A 62 47.75 48.64 -29.01
C LEU A 62 48.61 49.88 -28.74
N LEU A 63 49.52 49.81 -27.78
CA LEU A 63 50.43 50.91 -27.44
C LEU A 63 51.40 51.28 -28.58
N LYS A 64 51.61 50.38 -29.55
CA LYS A 64 52.48 50.61 -30.74
C LYS A 64 51.71 51.10 -31.96
N VAL A 65 50.38 51.09 -31.92
CA VAL A 65 49.53 51.57 -33.02
C VAL A 65 49.36 53.08 -32.87
N ASP A 66 49.50 53.82 -33.98
CA ASP A 66 49.24 55.27 -33.99
C ASP A 66 47.77 55.54 -33.61
N PRO A 67 47.50 56.42 -32.63
CA PRO A 67 46.13 56.78 -32.22
C PRO A 67 45.21 57.24 -33.36
N SER A 68 45.76 57.76 -34.46
CA SER A 68 44.96 58.12 -35.66
C SER A 68 44.25 56.91 -36.29
N ASN A 69 44.74 55.69 -36.05
CA ASN A 69 44.21 54.46 -36.64
C ASN A 69 43.05 53.85 -35.85
N PHE A 70 42.73 54.36 -34.66
CA PHE A 70 41.64 53.86 -33.80
C PHE A 70 40.25 54.14 -34.39
N GLY A 71 40.09 55.24 -35.14
CA GLY A 71 38.85 55.58 -35.84
C GLY A 71 37.64 55.67 -34.90
N ILE A 72 36.52 55.05 -35.29
CA ILE A 72 35.26 55.07 -34.52
C ILE A 72 35.33 54.27 -33.20
N TYR A 73 36.38 53.48 -32.98
CA TYR A 73 36.54 52.61 -31.79
C TYR A 73 37.46 53.22 -30.72
N GLU A 74 37.75 54.52 -30.82
CA GLU A 74 38.66 55.21 -29.90
C GLU A 74 38.20 55.13 -28.43
N ALA A 75 36.88 55.20 -28.19
CA ALA A 75 36.33 55.14 -26.84
C ALA A 75 36.53 53.76 -26.19
N GLU A 76 36.31 52.68 -26.95
CA GLU A 76 36.49 51.30 -26.51
C GLU A 76 37.97 50.98 -26.29
N VAL A 77 38.86 51.48 -27.16
CA VAL A 77 40.31 51.36 -26.97
C VAL A 77 40.79 52.09 -25.70
N LYS A 78 40.26 53.28 -25.43
CA LYS A 78 40.56 54.01 -24.18
C LYS A 78 40.08 53.23 -22.95
N LEU A 79 38.87 52.66 -23.00
CA LEU A 79 38.34 51.78 -21.95
C LEU A 79 39.22 50.54 -21.72
N PHE A 80 39.72 49.92 -22.79
CA PHE A 80 40.64 48.78 -22.70
C PHE A 80 41.97 49.15 -22.05
N LEU A 81 42.58 50.28 -22.43
CA LEU A 81 43.82 50.73 -21.81
C LEU A 81 43.62 51.16 -20.36
N GLN A 82 42.50 51.84 -20.07
CA GLN A 82 42.13 52.24 -18.70
C GLN A 82 41.93 51.02 -17.79
N TYR A 83 41.37 49.93 -18.30
CA TYR A 83 41.23 48.66 -17.55
C TYR A 83 42.57 48.16 -16.98
N PHE A 84 43.66 48.24 -17.76
CA PHE A 84 44.98 47.83 -17.27
C PHE A 84 45.56 48.80 -16.24
N VAL A 85 45.33 50.10 -16.42
CA VAL A 85 45.74 51.12 -15.43
C VAL A 85 45.01 50.89 -14.11
N ASP A 86 43.71 50.63 -14.16
CA ASP A 86 42.90 50.34 -12.97
C ASP A 86 43.29 49.00 -12.34
N MET A 87 43.61 47.98 -13.14
CA MET A 87 44.12 46.70 -12.66
C MET A 87 45.47 46.85 -11.92
N GLU A 88 46.43 47.57 -12.50
CA GLU A 88 47.73 47.84 -11.87
C GLU A 88 47.54 48.64 -10.58
N ARG A 89 46.67 49.66 -10.60
CA ARG A 89 46.33 50.44 -9.41
C ARG A 89 45.71 49.59 -8.30
N VAL A 90 44.80 48.66 -8.63
CA VAL A 90 44.22 47.73 -7.66
C VAL A 90 45.31 46.81 -7.08
N LYS A 91 46.25 46.33 -7.91
CA LYS A 91 47.39 45.52 -7.44
C LYS A 91 48.30 46.29 -6.48
N GLU A 92 48.66 47.53 -6.82
CA GLU A 92 49.48 48.41 -5.97
C GLU A 92 48.83 48.69 -4.61
N LEU A 93 47.50 48.78 -4.57
CA LEU A 93 46.74 48.98 -3.34
C LEU A 93 46.53 47.71 -2.50
N GLY A 94 47.15 46.59 -2.89
CA GLY A 94 47.10 45.32 -2.15
C GLY A 94 46.02 44.35 -2.64
N GLY A 95 45.39 44.63 -3.78
CA GLY A 95 44.45 43.75 -4.46
C GLY A 95 43.10 43.58 -3.76
N LEU A 96 42.44 42.44 -3.99
CA LEU A 96 41.10 42.19 -3.45
C LEU A 96 41.17 41.97 -1.93
N HIS A 97 40.44 42.78 -1.17
CA HIS A 97 40.25 42.59 0.27
C HIS A 97 38.93 41.89 0.57
N VAL A 98 39.00 40.73 1.22
CA VAL A 98 37.82 39.95 1.62
C VAL A 98 37.51 40.19 3.10
N ILE A 99 36.31 40.68 3.37
CA ILE A 99 35.80 40.87 4.73
C ILE A 99 34.74 39.81 5.02
N GLY A 100 35.01 38.94 6.00
CA GLY A 100 34.00 38.07 6.59
C GLY A 100 33.31 38.81 7.73
N SER A 101 31.99 38.95 7.67
CA SER A 101 31.18 39.60 8.72
C SER A 101 30.87 38.69 9.91
N GLU A 102 30.99 37.38 9.71
CA GLU A 102 30.80 36.33 10.72
C GLU A 102 31.58 35.07 10.31
N ARG A 103 31.61 34.04 11.16
CA ARG A 103 32.09 32.71 10.80
C ARG A 103 30.94 31.80 10.43
N HIS A 104 31.13 31.01 9.38
CA HIS A 104 30.20 29.94 9.03
C HIS A 104 30.34 28.76 10.00
N GLU A 105 29.35 27.88 9.97
CA GLU A 105 29.34 26.62 10.72
C GLU A 105 30.55 25.70 10.44
N ALA A 106 31.20 25.87 9.28
CA ALA A 106 32.35 25.07 8.89
C ALA A 106 33.52 25.92 8.37
N ARG A 107 34.72 25.65 8.87
CA ARG A 107 35.98 26.32 8.52
C ARG A 107 36.29 26.25 7.04
N ARG A 108 35.88 25.15 6.38
CA ARG A 108 36.02 24.99 4.93
C ARG A 108 35.29 26.09 4.15
N ILE A 109 34.15 26.57 4.62
CA ILE A 109 33.37 27.62 3.95
C ILE A 109 34.06 28.97 4.14
N ASP A 110 34.54 29.27 5.35
CA ASP A 110 35.33 30.47 5.62
C ASP A 110 36.58 30.53 4.72
N ASN A 111 37.28 29.40 4.56
CA ASN A 111 38.44 29.31 3.68
C ASN A 111 38.08 29.53 2.19
N GLN A 112 36.89 29.12 1.76
CA GLN A 112 36.41 29.40 0.39
C GLN A 112 36.18 30.90 0.18
N LEU A 113 35.70 31.61 1.20
CA LEU A 113 35.56 33.07 1.16
C LEU A 113 36.94 33.74 1.10
N ARG A 114 37.89 33.32 1.97
CA ARG A 114 39.29 33.81 1.94
C ARG A 114 39.94 33.61 0.57
N GLY A 115 39.76 32.44 -0.02
CA GLY A 115 40.28 32.07 -1.35
C GLY A 115 39.62 32.77 -2.53
N ARG A 116 38.74 33.76 -2.30
CA ARG A 116 38.33 34.73 -3.32
C ARG A 116 39.39 35.77 -3.59
N SER A 117 40.19 36.12 -2.58
CA SER A 117 41.36 37.00 -2.71
C SER A 117 42.60 36.22 -3.14
N ALA A 118 43.62 36.94 -3.62
CA ALA A 118 44.95 36.42 -3.93
C ALA A 118 44.98 35.22 -4.89
N ARG A 119 44.12 35.24 -5.93
CA ARG A 119 44.09 34.20 -6.96
C ARG A 119 45.25 34.36 -7.93
N GLN A 120 45.78 33.25 -8.43
CA GLN A 120 46.89 33.23 -9.40
C GLN A 120 48.15 34.03 -8.98
N GLY A 121 48.37 34.18 -7.67
CA GLY A 121 49.51 34.95 -7.14
C GLY A 121 49.29 36.46 -7.11
N ASP A 122 48.09 36.95 -7.42
CA ASP A 122 47.73 38.36 -7.23
C ASP A 122 47.85 38.76 -5.75
N PRO A 123 48.13 40.04 -5.45
CA PRO A 123 48.04 40.54 -4.09
C PRO A 123 46.59 40.46 -3.60
N GLY A 124 46.42 40.20 -2.31
CA GLY A 124 45.11 40.11 -1.69
C GLY A 124 45.23 39.93 -0.20
N SER A 125 44.15 40.26 0.51
CA SER A 125 44.09 40.09 1.95
C SER A 125 42.69 39.68 2.38
N SER A 126 42.60 39.00 3.53
CA SER A 126 41.31 38.62 4.10
C SER A 126 41.29 38.85 5.59
N ARG A 127 40.18 39.36 6.11
CA ARG A 127 39.96 39.55 7.55
C ARG A 127 38.53 39.17 7.91
N PHE A 128 38.37 38.51 9.05
CA PHE A 128 37.06 38.18 9.59
C PHE A 128 36.86 39.03 10.83
N TYR A 129 35.68 39.65 10.92
CA TYR A 129 35.19 40.33 12.10
C TYR A 129 34.12 39.44 12.72
N LEU A 130 34.13 39.35 14.04
CA LEU A 130 33.25 38.47 14.81
C LEU A 130 32.72 39.23 15.99
N SER A 131 31.46 38.96 16.34
CA SER A 131 30.82 39.42 17.56
C SER A 131 30.47 38.24 18.46
N LEU A 132 30.39 38.50 19.76
CA LEU A 132 29.87 37.53 20.73
C LEU A 132 28.37 37.27 20.52
N GLN A 133 27.68 38.16 19.79
CA GLN A 133 26.27 38.05 19.45
C GLN A 133 26.02 37.28 18.13
N ASP A 134 27.07 36.89 17.40
CA ASP A 134 26.94 36.13 16.16
C ASP A 134 26.28 34.76 16.40
N ASP A 135 25.61 34.20 15.40
CA ASP A 135 24.85 32.95 15.52
C ASP A 135 25.70 31.78 16.03
N LEU A 136 26.94 31.65 15.56
CA LEU A 136 27.88 30.64 16.03
C LEU A 136 28.19 30.77 17.53
N MET A 137 28.36 32.01 18.01
CA MET A 137 28.67 32.29 19.41
C MET A 137 27.43 32.12 20.28
N ARG A 138 26.27 32.60 19.83
CA ARG A 138 24.98 32.44 20.51
C ARG A 138 24.63 30.98 20.76
N MET A 139 24.88 30.09 19.79
CA MET A 139 24.52 28.69 19.92
C MET A 139 25.50 27.85 20.76
N PHE A 140 26.79 28.20 20.82
CA PHE A 140 27.81 27.27 21.35
C PHE A 140 28.84 27.85 22.33
N GLY A 141 29.01 29.17 22.48
CA GLY A 141 30.13 29.73 23.27
C GLY A 141 29.96 31.13 23.87
N GLY A 142 28.83 31.81 23.66
CA GLY A 142 28.60 33.19 24.07
C GLY A 142 28.62 33.38 25.58
N ASP A 143 27.94 32.53 26.34
CA ASP A 143 27.78 32.70 27.80
C ASP A 143 29.11 32.59 28.57
N GLN A 144 29.99 31.68 28.15
CA GLN A 144 31.30 31.49 28.78
C GLN A 144 32.25 32.66 28.51
N VAL A 145 32.21 33.23 27.30
CA VAL A 145 33.05 34.37 26.93
C VAL A 145 32.48 35.67 27.48
N SER A 146 31.15 35.85 27.45
CA SER A 146 30.45 37.01 28.02
C SER A 146 30.74 37.14 29.52
N GLY A 147 30.59 36.05 30.29
CA GLY A 147 30.90 36.05 31.71
C GLY A 147 32.37 36.29 32.06
N LEU A 148 33.30 36.03 31.13
CA LEU A 148 34.72 36.39 31.27
C LEU A 148 34.94 37.89 31.02
N MET A 149 34.26 38.47 30.02
CA MET A 149 34.36 39.88 29.66
C MET A 149 33.81 40.79 30.76
N ASP A 150 32.66 40.43 31.33
CA ASP A 150 32.05 41.14 32.46
C ASP A 150 33.00 41.22 33.67
N ARG A 151 33.77 40.14 33.90
CA ARG A 151 34.76 40.06 34.98
C ARG A 151 36.01 40.88 34.69
N LEU A 152 36.42 40.98 33.43
CA LEU A 152 37.63 41.68 33.01
C LEU A 152 37.40 43.17 32.70
N LYS A 153 36.15 43.65 32.72
CA LYS A 153 35.76 45.05 32.42
C LYS A 153 36.40 45.57 31.14
N VAL A 154 36.42 44.73 30.10
CA VAL A 154 36.97 45.12 28.80
C VAL A 154 35.98 46.07 28.12
N ASP A 155 36.49 47.18 27.58
CA ASP A 155 35.69 48.15 26.84
C ASP A 155 35.11 47.50 25.57
N GLU A 156 33.79 47.60 25.40
CA GLU A 156 33.05 47.03 24.27
C GLU A 156 33.51 47.60 22.91
N ALA A 157 34.11 48.79 22.90
CA ALA A 157 34.60 49.42 21.68
C ALA A 157 35.99 48.94 21.22
N LEU A 158 36.71 48.15 22.05
CA LEU A 158 38.07 47.71 21.74
C LEU A 158 38.11 46.31 21.07
N PRO A 159 38.82 46.16 19.94
CA PRO A 159 39.04 44.85 19.34
C PRO A 159 39.73 43.88 20.29
N LEU A 160 39.12 42.70 20.47
CA LEU A 160 39.63 41.64 21.34
C LEU A 160 40.65 40.77 20.60
N GLU A 161 41.95 41.02 20.83
CA GLU A 161 43.05 40.20 20.28
C GLU A 161 43.59 39.19 21.33
N VAL A 162 42.70 38.54 22.07
CA VAL A 162 43.08 37.56 23.11
C VAL A 162 43.06 36.15 22.54
N ARG A 163 44.21 35.46 22.57
CA ARG A 163 44.36 34.07 22.08
C ARG A 163 43.34 33.09 22.69
N LEU A 164 42.97 33.29 23.95
CA LEU A 164 41.95 32.48 24.65
C LEU A 164 40.59 32.52 23.95
N VAL A 165 40.14 33.71 23.52
CA VAL A 165 38.85 33.89 22.82
C VAL A 165 38.90 33.25 21.44
N SER A 166 40.03 33.37 20.72
CA SER A 166 40.22 32.71 19.42
C SER A 166 40.12 31.18 19.53
N ASN A 167 40.69 30.57 20.58
CA ASN A 167 40.60 29.13 20.81
C ASN A 167 39.16 28.67 21.10
N ILE A 168 38.38 29.47 21.85
CA ILE A 168 36.98 29.17 22.14
C ILE A 168 36.14 29.22 20.87
N ILE A 169 36.36 30.21 20.01
CA ILE A 169 35.67 30.33 18.71
C ILE A 169 35.99 29.11 17.82
N GLU A 170 37.26 28.70 17.74
CA GLU A 170 37.67 27.53 16.97
C GLU A 170 37.05 26.24 17.55
N GLY A 171 37.08 26.05 18.88
CA GLY A 171 36.44 24.92 19.54
C GLY A 171 34.92 24.88 19.37
N SER A 172 34.25 26.03 19.33
CA SER A 172 32.82 26.12 18.98
C SER A 172 32.57 25.69 17.54
N GLN A 173 33.36 26.19 16.58
CA GLN A 173 33.25 25.79 15.17
C GLN A 173 33.47 24.28 14.98
N THR A 174 34.49 23.69 15.61
CA THR A 174 34.73 22.24 15.57
C THR A 174 33.58 21.43 16.16
N ARG A 175 32.93 21.91 17.23
CA ARG A 175 31.74 21.25 17.80
C ARG A 175 30.55 21.28 16.85
N VAL A 176 30.30 22.40 16.16
CA VAL A 176 29.24 22.48 15.14
C VAL A 176 29.54 21.56 13.96
N GLU A 177 30.79 21.54 13.49
CA GLU A 177 31.22 20.60 12.44
C GLU A 177 31.01 19.14 12.86
N GLY A 178 31.35 18.80 14.11
CA GLY A 178 31.11 17.48 14.70
C GLY A 178 29.62 17.13 14.76
N ALA A 179 28.78 18.01 15.29
CA ALA A 179 27.33 17.80 15.35
C ALA A 179 26.72 17.61 13.95
N ASN A 180 27.11 18.45 12.98
CA ASN A 180 26.69 18.32 11.58
C ASN A 180 27.19 17.01 10.94
N PHE A 181 28.39 16.56 11.31
CA PHE A 181 28.94 15.27 10.88
C PHE A 181 28.13 14.11 11.45
N ASP A 182 27.82 14.12 12.75
CA ASP A 182 27.05 13.08 13.42
C ASP A 182 25.62 12.99 12.85
N VAL A 183 24.95 14.12 12.61
CA VAL A 183 23.63 14.15 11.97
C VAL A 183 23.68 13.51 10.57
N ARG A 184 24.69 13.84 9.76
CA ARG A 184 24.86 13.24 8.43
C ARG A 184 25.20 11.76 8.51
N LYS A 185 26.03 11.36 9.47
CA LYS A 185 26.40 9.97 9.70
C LYS A 185 25.16 9.14 10.04
N HIS A 186 24.34 9.62 10.97
CA HIS A 186 23.08 8.95 11.30
C HIS A 186 22.14 8.87 10.11
N LEU A 187 21.94 9.98 9.37
CA LEU A 187 21.11 9.96 8.16
C LEU A 187 21.61 8.91 7.14
N LEU A 188 22.93 8.83 6.94
CA LEU A 188 23.56 7.83 6.07
C LEU A 188 23.33 6.41 6.57
N GLU A 189 23.46 6.15 7.87
CA GLU A 189 23.23 4.83 8.46
C GLU A 189 21.79 4.33 8.24
N TYR A 190 20.79 5.23 8.28
CA TYR A 190 19.40 4.90 7.94
C TYR A 190 19.20 4.69 6.44
N ASP A 191 19.84 5.51 5.60
CA ASP A 191 19.76 5.38 4.14
C ASP A 191 20.47 4.13 3.62
N ASP A 192 21.58 3.70 4.24
CA ASP A 192 22.34 2.51 3.85
C ASP A 192 21.46 1.25 3.87
N VAL A 193 20.58 1.11 4.87
CA VAL A 193 19.60 0.02 4.96
C VAL A 193 18.64 0.04 3.77
N LEU A 194 18.06 1.22 3.50
CA LEU A 194 17.16 1.40 2.37
C LEU A 194 17.86 1.22 1.02
N ASN A 195 19.13 1.61 0.92
CA ASN A 195 19.92 1.51 -0.29
C ASN A 195 20.22 0.04 -0.63
N GLN A 196 20.52 -0.79 0.36
CA GLN A 196 20.65 -2.25 0.16
C GLN A 196 19.35 -2.87 -0.36
N GLN A 197 18.21 -2.48 0.23
CA GLN A 197 16.89 -2.96 -0.21
C GLN A 197 16.53 -2.47 -1.61
N ARG A 198 16.84 -1.20 -1.95
CA ARG A 198 16.71 -0.64 -3.31
C ARG A 198 17.51 -1.45 -4.32
N GLN A 199 18.77 -1.76 -4.01
CA GLN A 199 19.63 -2.54 -4.90
C GLN A 199 19.03 -3.92 -5.17
N GLN A 200 18.45 -4.57 -4.15
CA GLN A 200 17.76 -5.85 -4.33
C GLN A 200 16.52 -5.70 -5.22
N ILE A 201 15.63 -4.74 -4.95
CA ILE A 201 14.40 -4.54 -5.72
C ILE A 201 14.69 -4.11 -7.16
N TYR A 202 15.60 -3.17 -7.37
CA TYR A 202 15.99 -2.72 -8.71
C TYR A 202 16.71 -3.83 -9.47
N GLY A 203 17.57 -4.62 -8.80
CA GLY A 203 18.17 -5.80 -9.40
C GLY A 203 17.14 -6.83 -9.86
N GLN A 204 16.09 -7.10 -9.06
CA GLN A 204 14.99 -7.96 -9.48
C GLN A 204 14.22 -7.36 -10.66
N ARG A 205 13.91 -6.07 -10.63
CA ARG A 205 13.20 -5.38 -11.72
C ARG A 205 13.99 -5.41 -13.02
N ASP A 206 15.28 -5.12 -12.98
CA ASP A 206 16.16 -5.16 -14.16
C ASP A 206 16.25 -6.59 -14.72
N ARG A 207 16.33 -7.60 -13.84
CA ARG A 207 16.25 -9.01 -14.25
C ARG A 207 14.91 -9.31 -14.93
N ILE A 208 13.80 -8.82 -14.38
CA ILE A 208 12.48 -8.98 -15.00
C ILE A 208 12.39 -8.26 -16.35
N PHE A 209 13.10 -7.14 -16.57
CA PHE A 209 13.11 -6.48 -17.89
C PHE A 209 13.94 -7.23 -18.94
N VAL A 210 15.06 -7.84 -18.53
CA VAL A 210 16.05 -8.39 -19.46
C VAL A 210 15.88 -9.90 -19.69
N LYS A 211 15.41 -10.66 -18.69
CA LYS A 211 15.27 -12.12 -18.80
C LYS A 211 14.28 -12.47 -19.91
N GLU A 212 14.69 -13.37 -20.80
CA GLU A 212 13.88 -13.79 -21.95
C GLU A 212 12.63 -14.56 -21.52
N ASP A 213 12.76 -15.45 -20.53
CA ASP A 213 11.69 -16.31 -20.04
C ASP A 213 11.52 -16.18 -18.52
N LEU A 214 10.33 -15.79 -18.08
CA LEU A 214 9.94 -15.58 -16.69
C LEU A 214 9.02 -16.68 -16.16
N SER A 215 8.67 -17.68 -16.97
CA SER A 215 7.77 -18.77 -16.53
C SER A 215 8.32 -19.50 -15.31
N GLU A 216 9.62 -19.81 -15.26
CA GLU A 216 10.23 -20.44 -14.09
C GLU A 216 10.20 -19.57 -12.83
N ASP A 217 10.35 -18.24 -12.95
CA ASP A 217 10.31 -17.36 -11.79
C ASP A 217 8.88 -17.32 -11.19
N VAL A 218 7.86 -17.27 -12.06
CA VAL A 218 6.45 -17.32 -11.63
C VAL A 218 6.09 -18.70 -11.10
N ALA A 219 6.54 -19.78 -11.73
CA ALA A 219 6.31 -21.15 -11.26
C ALA A 219 6.93 -21.39 -9.88
N SER A 220 8.15 -20.91 -9.63
CA SER A 220 8.79 -20.99 -8.31
C SER A 220 8.05 -20.17 -7.25
N MET A 221 7.54 -18.99 -7.62
CA MET A 221 6.66 -18.20 -6.74
C MET A 221 5.35 -18.93 -6.44
N LEU A 222 4.78 -19.62 -7.43
CA LEU A 222 3.54 -20.37 -7.30
C LEU A 222 3.72 -21.56 -6.37
N ASP A 223 4.76 -22.37 -6.59
CA ASP A 223 5.14 -23.52 -5.75
C ASP A 223 5.33 -23.11 -4.28
N SER A 224 6.08 -22.03 -4.03
CA SER A 224 6.28 -21.51 -2.68
C SER A 224 4.98 -21.05 -2.01
N GLU A 225 4.08 -20.42 -2.76
CA GLU A 225 2.80 -19.95 -2.23
C GLU A 225 1.83 -21.12 -2.01
N VAL A 226 1.75 -22.09 -2.93
CA VAL A 226 0.93 -23.30 -2.80
C VAL A 226 1.41 -24.12 -1.60
N THR A 227 2.72 -24.35 -1.44
CA THR A 227 3.29 -25.05 -0.28
C THR A 227 2.81 -24.40 1.03
N LYS A 228 3.02 -23.09 1.17
CA LYS A 228 2.58 -22.33 2.36
C LYS A 228 1.07 -22.47 2.60
N ARG A 229 0.25 -22.38 1.54
CA ARG A 229 -1.22 -22.43 1.63
C ARG A 229 -1.74 -23.82 1.97
N VAL A 230 -1.12 -24.87 1.45
CA VAL A 230 -1.49 -26.26 1.76
C VAL A 230 -1.15 -26.59 3.21
N GLU A 231 0.06 -26.24 3.68
CA GLU A 231 0.44 -26.44 5.09
C GLU A 231 -0.51 -25.70 6.04
N MET A 232 -0.80 -24.42 5.75
CA MET A 232 -1.76 -23.64 6.54
C MET A 232 -3.19 -24.18 6.44
N GLY A 233 -3.58 -24.66 5.26
CA GLY A 233 -4.91 -25.18 4.96
C GLY A 233 -5.20 -26.54 5.61
N LEU A 234 -4.17 -27.31 5.98
CA LEU A 234 -4.34 -28.60 6.65
C LEU A 234 -4.11 -28.51 8.18
N ALA A 235 -3.61 -27.38 8.68
CA ALA A 235 -3.37 -27.18 10.10
C ALA A 235 -4.64 -26.89 10.93
N ASP A 236 -5.70 -26.42 10.29
CA ASP A 236 -6.97 -26.00 10.91
C ASP A 236 -8.14 -26.78 10.30
N GLU A 237 -9.17 -27.12 11.08
CA GLU A 237 -10.38 -27.80 10.60
C GLU A 237 -11.13 -26.96 9.56
N GLU A 238 -11.03 -25.62 9.63
CA GLU A 238 -11.57 -24.72 8.61
C GLU A 238 -10.58 -24.38 7.49
N GLY A 239 -9.37 -24.95 7.51
CA GLY A 239 -8.35 -24.67 6.51
C GLY A 239 -8.66 -25.20 5.10
N PRO A 240 -9.20 -26.42 4.91
CA PRO A 240 -9.32 -27.01 3.57
C PRO A 240 -10.24 -26.23 2.63
N TRP A 241 -11.35 -25.69 3.15
CA TRP A 241 -12.25 -24.87 2.33
C TRP A 241 -11.64 -23.52 1.97
N LYS A 242 -10.82 -22.93 2.84
CA LYS A 242 -10.07 -21.68 2.56
C LYS A 242 -9.04 -21.92 1.45
N LEU A 243 -8.39 -23.08 1.46
CA LEU A 243 -7.47 -23.50 0.40
C LEU A 243 -8.19 -23.63 -0.95
N ILE A 244 -9.31 -24.37 -1.00
CA ILE A 244 -10.10 -24.51 -2.24
C ILE A 244 -10.62 -23.15 -2.72
N ALA A 245 -11.16 -22.32 -1.84
CA ALA A 245 -11.64 -20.98 -2.19
C ALA A 245 -10.52 -20.10 -2.77
N TRP A 246 -9.32 -20.18 -2.20
CA TRP A 246 -8.15 -19.49 -2.72
C TRP A 246 -7.74 -20.04 -4.10
N LEU A 247 -7.72 -21.35 -4.30
CA LEU A 247 -7.42 -21.96 -5.61
C LEU A 247 -8.44 -21.56 -6.68
N ASP A 248 -9.73 -21.56 -6.35
CA ASP A 248 -10.81 -21.11 -7.25
C ASP A 248 -10.69 -19.62 -7.58
N GLN A 249 -10.13 -18.81 -6.68
CA GLN A 249 -9.86 -17.39 -6.93
C GLN A 249 -8.61 -17.18 -7.79
N VAL A 250 -7.53 -17.93 -7.53
CA VAL A 250 -6.26 -17.85 -8.26
C VAL A 250 -6.43 -18.34 -9.69
N GLN A 251 -6.97 -19.54 -9.85
CA GLN A 251 -7.26 -20.17 -11.13
C GLN A 251 -8.75 -20.52 -11.20
N PRO A 252 -9.60 -19.51 -11.49
CA PRO A 252 -11.00 -19.77 -11.81
C PRO A 252 -11.11 -20.54 -13.14
N ALA A 253 -12.25 -21.19 -13.34
CA ALA A 253 -12.56 -21.81 -14.63
C ALA A 253 -12.44 -20.79 -15.78
N PHE A 254 -11.95 -21.25 -16.93
CA PHE A 254 -11.74 -20.41 -18.11
C PHE A 254 -11.97 -21.17 -19.41
N GLU A 255 -12.39 -20.44 -20.46
CA GLU A 255 -12.55 -21.01 -21.79
C GLU A 255 -11.18 -21.29 -22.40
N SER A 256 -10.90 -22.56 -22.69
CA SER A 256 -9.70 -23.02 -23.39
C SER A 256 -10.02 -23.45 -24.83
N GLN A 257 -9.02 -23.89 -25.60
CA GLN A 257 -9.25 -24.45 -26.93
C GLN A 257 -10.13 -25.72 -26.91
N ASN A 258 -10.00 -26.53 -25.86
CA ASN A 258 -10.66 -27.83 -25.73
C ASN A 258 -12.01 -27.73 -24.98
N GLY A 259 -12.51 -26.50 -24.79
CA GLY A 259 -13.70 -26.20 -23.99
C GLY A 259 -13.34 -25.57 -22.66
N LEU A 260 -14.24 -25.68 -21.69
CA LEU A 260 -14.09 -25.05 -20.39
C LEU A 260 -13.11 -25.84 -19.52
N PHE A 261 -12.03 -25.18 -19.09
CA PHE A 261 -11.05 -25.74 -18.16
C PHE A 261 -11.50 -25.48 -16.70
N PRO A 262 -11.54 -26.51 -15.83
CA PRO A 262 -12.01 -26.37 -14.44
C PRO A 262 -11.01 -25.61 -13.55
N SER A 263 -11.50 -25.04 -12.44
CA SER A 263 -10.62 -24.76 -11.30
C SER A 263 -10.26 -26.06 -10.59
N TYR A 264 -9.27 -26.04 -9.69
CA TYR A 264 -8.91 -27.23 -8.92
C TYR A 264 -10.09 -27.78 -8.10
N GLY A 265 -10.88 -26.90 -7.46
CA GLY A 265 -12.10 -27.32 -6.76
C GLY A 265 -13.07 -28.03 -7.69
N PHE A 266 -13.30 -27.49 -8.89
CA PHE A 266 -14.17 -28.13 -9.88
C PHE A 266 -13.58 -29.41 -10.49
N LYS A 267 -12.24 -29.57 -10.60
CA LYS A 267 -11.60 -30.84 -10.98
C LYS A 267 -11.99 -31.94 -10.00
N LEU A 268 -11.88 -31.67 -8.70
CA LEU A 268 -12.26 -32.64 -7.65
C LEU A 268 -13.73 -33.03 -7.75
N ILE A 269 -14.60 -32.05 -7.99
CA ILE A 269 -16.04 -32.26 -8.13
C ILE A 269 -16.38 -33.04 -9.41
N LEU A 270 -15.77 -32.72 -10.55
CA LEU A 270 -15.97 -33.43 -11.81
C LEU A 270 -15.60 -34.91 -11.72
N ASN A 271 -14.55 -35.25 -10.98
CA ASN A 271 -14.10 -36.63 -10.75
C ASN A 271 -15.13 -37.49 -10.01
N GLN A 272 -16.13 -36.89 -9.36
CA GLN A 272 -17.21 -37.59 -8.67
C GLN A 272 -18.41 -37.91 -9.59
N ILE A 273 -18.48 -37.32 -10.79
CA ILE A 273 -19.60 -37.54 -11.73
C ILE A 273 -19.38 -38.83 -12.52
N THR A 274 -20.28 -39.80 -12.34
CA THR A 274 -20.24 -41.09 -13.04
C THR A 274 -20.87 -41.02 -14.44
N SER A 275 -20.95 -42.18 -15.14
CA SER A 275 -21.59 -42.29 -16.45
C SER A 275 -23.10 -42.04 -16.41
N ASP A 276 -23.77 -42.30 -15.28
CA ASP A 276 -25.17 -41.95 -15.09
C ASP A 276 -25.28 -40.51 -14.59
N LEU A 277 -25.28 -39.58 -15.55
CA LEU A 277 -25.06 -38.15 -15.32
C LEU A 277 -26.11 -37.52 -14.38
N ARG A 278 -27.40 -37.84 -14.55
CA ARG A 278 -28.46 -37.17 -13.80
C ARG A 278 -28.45 -37.56 -12.31
N PRO A 279 -28.55 -38.86 -11.95
CA PRO A 279 -28.54 -39.26 -10.54
C PRO A 279 -27.23 -38.91 -9.84
N SER A 280 -26.08 -39.07 -10.52
CA SER A 280 -24.79 -38.69 -9.94
C SER A 280 -24.66 -37.19 -9.70
N THR A 281 -25.12 -36.34 -10.64
CA THR A 281 -25.08 -34.87 -10.46
C THR A 281 -26.03 -34.43 -9.34
N LEU A 282 -27.22 -35.03 -9.23
CA LEU A 282 -28.17 -34.70 -8.17
C LEU A 282 -27.64 -35.10 -6.79
N ASP A 283 -27.08 -36.32 -6.68
CA ASP A 283 -26.46 -36.82 -5.46
C ASP A 283 -25.28 -35.93 -5.03
N LEU A 284 -24.40 -35.59 -5.97
CA LEU A 284 -23.27 -34.69 -5.75
C LEU A 284 -23.71 -33.31 -5.24
N ILE A 285 -24.77 -32.75 -5.83
CA ILE A 285 -25.28 -31.44 -5.40
C ILE A 285 -25.94 -31.53 -4.02
N SER A 286 -26.63 -32.64 -3.71
CA SER A 286 -27.15 -32.86 -2.36
C SER A 286 -26.02 -32.84 -1.33
N HIS A 287 -24.93 -33.57 -1.59
CA HIS A 287 -23.75 -33.57 -0.73
C HIS A 287 -23.09 -32.18 -0.64
N ALA A 288 -23.06 -31.41 -1.72
CA ALA A 288 -22.54 -30.04 -1.70
C ALA A 288 -23.36 -29.11 -0.80
N ILE A 289 -24.69 -29.19 -0.88
CA ILE A 289 -25.59 -28.40 -0.04
C ILE A 289 -25.50 -28.84 1.43
N GLU A 290 -25.31 -30.14 1.69
CA GLU A 290 -25.09 -30.68 3.02
C GLU A 290 -23.78 -30.17 3.63
N ALA A 291 -22.68 -30.22 2.88
CA ALA A 291 -21.38 -29.71 3.32
C ALA A 291 -21.44 -28.20 3.64
N GLU A 292 -22.09 -27.40 2.78
CA GLU A 292 -22.33 -25.98 3.04
C GLU A 292 -23.19 -25.76 4.29
N SER A 293 -24.26 -26.54 4.45
CA SER A 293 -25.16 -26.44 5.61
C SER A 293 -24.44 -26.77 6.92
N ALA A 294 -23.58 -27.80 6.91
CA ALA A 294 -22.76 -28.16 8.07
C ALA A 294 -21.75 -27.06 8.43
N HIS A 295 -21.15 -26.39 7.43
CA HIS A 295 -20.28 -25.24 7.67
C HIS A 295 -21.06 -24.04 8.25
N ILE A 296 -22.22 -23.71 7.67
CA ILE A 296 -23.08 -22.63 8.17
C ILE A 296 -23.51 -22.90 9.61
N GLN A 297 -23.87 -24.15 9.93
CA GLN A 297 -24.26 -24.55 11.28
C GLN A 297 -23.12 -24.34 12.29
N ARG A 298 -21.91 -24.84 12.02
CA ARG A 298 -20.73 -24.61 12.88
C ARG A 298 -20.43 -23.13 13.08
N ALA A 299 -20.54 -22.34 12.01
CA ALA A 299 -20.34 -20.90 12.08
C ALA A 299 -21.43 -20.18 12.89
N ILE A 300 -22.66 -20.74 12.97
CA ILE A 300 -23.74 -20.23 13.84
C ILE A 300 -23.45 -20.60 15.28
N GLU A 301 -23.09 -21.85 15.57
CA GLU A 301 -22.73 -22.32 16.92
C GLU A 301 -21.58 -21.47 17.50
N THR A 302 -20.50 -21.28 16.74
CA THR A 302 -19.37 -20.42 17.13
C THR A 302 -19.80 -18.96 17.39
N GLN A 303 -20.74 -18.44 16.59
CA GLN A 303 -21.24 -17.07 16.77
C GLN A 303 -22.12 -16.95 18.01
N VAL A 304 -22.91 -17.97 18.33
CA VAL A 304 -23.74 -18.02 19.54
C VAL A 304 -22.84 -18.04 20.77
N GLU A 305 -21.81 -18.89 20.78
CA GLU A 305 -20.82 -18.98 21.87
C GLU A 305 -20.08 -17.65 22.09
N LYS A 306 -19.53 -17.04 21.03
CA LYS A 306 -18.88 -15.72 21.14
C LYS A 306 -19.83 -14.62 21.63
N THR A 307 -21.11 -14.72 21.27
CA THR A 307 -22.12 -13.76 21.73
C THR A 307 -22.42 -13.97 23.22
N LYS A 308 -22.42 -15.23 23.69
CA LYS A 308 -22.54 -15.57 25.12
C LYS A 308 -21.42 -14.95 25.93
N GLU A 309 -20.16 -15.21 25.57
CA GLU A 309 -18.99 -14.68 26.28
C GLU A 309 -18.99 -13.14 26.35
N ALA A 310 -19.32 -12.49 25.22
CA ALA A 310 -19.43 -11.05 25.16
C ALA A 310 -20.59 -10.51 26.00
N LEU A 311 -21.73 -11.22 26.04
CA LEU A 311 -22.89 -10.86 26.85
C LEU A 311 -22.59 -11.00 28.35
N GLU A 312 -21.97 -12.09 28.77
CA GLU A 312 -21.57 -12.33 30.17
C GLU A 312 -20.63 -11.22 30.65
N THR A 313 -19.65 -10.85 29.81
CA THR A 313 -18.75 -9.72 30.09
C THR A 313 -19.51 -8.40 30.23
N GLN A 314 -20.44 -8.12 29.31
CA GLN A 314 -21.28 -6.91 29.37
C GLN A 314 -22.17 -6.87 30.61
N ILE A 315 -22.76 -8.00 31.01
CA ILE A 315 -23.60 -8.08 32.22
C ILE A 315 -22.73 -7.80 33.45
N SER A 316 -21.60 -8.47 33.58
CA SER A 316 -20.66 -8.31 34.71
C SER A 316 -20.18 -6.86 34.85
N GLU A 317 -19.75 -6.21 33.77
CA GLU A 317 -19.31 -4.80 33.81
C GLU A 317 -20.42 -3.84 34.28
N ARG A 318 -21.68 -4.11 33.89
CA ARG A 318 -22.83 -3.31 34.29
C ARG A 318 -23.25 -3.58 35.72
N GLU A 319 -23.18 -4.83 36.17
CA GLU A 319 -23.41 -5.21 37.55
C GLU A 319 -22.38 -4.53 38.47
N ASP A 320 -21.09 -4.57 38.14
CA ASP A 320 -20.02 -3.89 38.89
C ASP A 320 -20.24 -2.36 38.94
N SER A 321 -20.65 -1.78 37.81
CA SER A 321 -20.97 -0.35 37.73
C SER A 321 -22.16 0.00 38.63
N LEU A 322 -23.20 -0.81 38.62
CA LEU A 322 -24.38 -0.65 39.48
C LEU A 322 -24.00 -0.81 40.95
N ASP A 323 -23.17 -1.80 41.29
CA ASP A 323 -22.65 -2.04 42.63
C ASP A 323 -21.92 -0.81 43.18
N ALA A 324 -20.98 -0.27 42.42
CA ALA A 324 -20.26 0.95 42.78
C ALA A 324 -21.20 2.16 42.89
N PHE A 325 -22.19 2.27 42.00
CA PHE A 325 -23.18 3.34 42.05
C PHE A 325 -24.04 3.27 43.32
N PHE A 326 -24.58 2.10 43.67
CA PHE A 326 -25.41 1.93 44.86
C PHE A 326 -24.61 2.10 46.16
N GLN A 327 -23.34 1.69 46.20
CA GLN A 327 -22.44 2.00 47.32
C GLN A 327 -22.28 3.52 47.50
N THR A 328 -21.95 4.23 46.42
CA THR A 328 -21.78 5.69 46.44
C THR A 328 -23.08 6.42 46.79
N LEU A 329 -24.23 5.89 46.35
CA LEU A 329 -25.55 6.45 46.65
C LEU A 329 -25.89 6.34 48.14
N GLY A 330 -25.49 5.25 48.80
CA GLY A 330 -25.67 5.04 50.24
C GLY A 330 -24.87 6.02 51.11
N ASP A 331 -23.76 6.54 50.58
CA ASP A 331 -22.88 7.51 51.27
C ASP A 331 -23.31 8.98 51.07
N ARG A 332 -24.35 9.27 50.28
CA ARG A 332 -24.82 10.65 50.03
C ARG A 332 -25.66 11.18 51.21
N GLU A 333 -25.36 12.39 51.68
CA GLU A 333 -26.14 13.09 52.73
C GLU A 333 -27.53 13.54 52.27
N ASP A 334 -27.70 13.81 50.96
CA ASP A 334 -28.98 14.21 50.34
C ASP A 334 -29.52 13.09 49.43
N ALA A 335 -30.70 12.55 49.74
CA ALA A 335 -31.38 11.55 48.91
C ALA A 335 -31.97 12.21 47.63
N PRO A 336 -31.46 11.91 46.43
CA PRO A 336 -32.02 12.47 45.19
C PRO A 336 -33.43 11.95 44.93
N ARG A 337 -34.23 12.67 44.13
CA ARG A 337 -35.54 12.17 43.69
C ARG A 337 -35.39 10.85 42.92
N PRO A 338 -36.30 9.87 43.07
CA PRO A 338 -36.23 8.57 42.40
C PRO A 338 -36.07 8.65 40.88
N GLN A 339 -36.69 9.66 40.25
CA GLN A 339 -36.58 9.91 38.81
C GLN A 339 -35.15 10.26 38.39
N LYS A 340 -34.44 11.06 39.19
CA LYS A 340 -33.06 11.44 38.93
C LYS A 340 -32.12 10.25 39.14
N ILE A 341 -32.39 9.40 40.15
CA ILE A 341 -31.65 8.15 40.37
C ILE A 341 -31.82 7.22 39.16
N LEU A 342 -33.05 7.06 38.65
CA LEU A 342 -33.31 6.26 37.45
C LEU A 342 -32.63 6.83 36.20
N GLU A 343 -32.57 8.16 36.03
CA GLU A 343 -31.83 8.81 34.93
C GLU A 343 -30.32 8.57 35.03
N GLU A 344 -29.74 8.67 36.23
CA GLU A 344 -28.33 8.36 36.49
C GLU A 344 -28.04 6.88 36.18
N ILE A 345 -28.90 5.95 36.62
CA ILE A 345 -28.80 4.52 36.31
C ILE A 345 -28.90 4.28 34.80
N ASN A 346 -29.91 4.82 34.11
CA ASN A 346 -30.09 4.67 32.66
C ASN A 346 -28.86 5.17 31.89
N THR A 347 -28.26 6.27 32.33
CA THR A 347 -27.04 6.82 31.74
C THR A 347 -25.83 5.92 31.99
N LEU A 348 -25.70 5.38 33.22
CA LEU A 348 -24.63 4.49 33.63
C LEU A 348 -24.67 3.15 32.86
N VAL A 349 -25.85 2.53 32.80
CA VAL A 349 -26.02 1.22 32.13
C VAL A 349 -26.26 1.36 30.62
N ARG A 350 -26.50 2.57 30.13
CA ARG A 350 -26.81 2.90 28.73
C ARG A 350 -28.04 2.17 28.20
N LEU A 351 -29.04 1.96 29.07
CA LEU A 351 -30.32 1.32 28.77
C LEU A 351 -31.47 2.20 29.24
N GLN A 352 -32.65 2.00 28.67
CA GLN A 352 -33.86 2.69 29.06
C GLN A 352 -34.71 1.74 29.93
N LEU A 353 -34.44 1.74 31.23
CA LEU A 353 -35.15 0.91 32.20
C LEU A 353 -36.51 1.54 32.55
N LYS A 354 -37.54 0.70 32.65
CA LYS A 354 -38.89 1.10 33.06
C LYS A 354 -39.27 0.41 34.36
N LEU A 355 -39.12 1.11 35.47
CA LEU A 355 -39.52 0.60 36.78
C LEU A 355 -41.04 0.75 36.99
N ASN A 356 -41.66 -0.24 37.64
CA ASN A 356 -43.05 -0.13 38.06
C ASN A 356 -43.20 0.84 39.26
N ASN A 357 -44.43 1.22 39.61
CA ASN A 357 -44.70 2.20 40.67
C ASN A 357 -44.14 1.77 42.05
N ASP A 358 -44.10 0.47 42.34
CA ASP A 358 -43.59 -0.05 43.61
C ASP A 358 -42.06 0.02 43.67
N ALA A 359 -41.38 -0.38 42.58
CA ALA A 359 -39.93 -0.26 42.43
C ALA A 359 -39.47 1.20 42.40
N MET A 360 -40.25 2.11 41.80
CA MET A 360 -39.98 3.55 41.82
C MET A 360 -40.08 4.17 43.21
N ARG A 361 -40.99 3.67 44.06
CA ARG A 361 -41.09 4.10 45.47
C ARG A 361 -39.93 3.53 46.28
N ALA A 362 -39.66 2.24 46.14
CA ALA A 362 -38.55 1.58 46.83
C ALA A 362 -37.20 2.20 46.45
N LEU A 363 -37.00 2.64 45.21
CA LEU A 363 -35.81 3.38 44.78
C LEU A 363 -35.61 4.71 45.50
N GLY A 364 -36.69 5.31 46.05
CA GLY A 364 -36.63 6.53 46.86
C GLY A 364 -36.47 6.28 48.35
N ASP A 365 -37.08 5.22 48.86
CA ASP A 365 -37.10 4.91 50.29
C ASP A 365 -35.84 4.13 50.72
N ASP A 366 -35.53 3.04 50.02
CA ASP A 366 -34.34 2.20 50.25
C ASP A 366 -33.85 1.63 48.89
N PRO A 367 -32.93 2.35 48.22
CA PRO A 367 -32.43 1.98 46.89
C PRO A 367 -31.83 0.57 46.82
N VAL A 368 -31.29 0.04 47.94
CA VAL A 368 -30.63 -1.26 47.98
C VAL A 368 -31.63 -2.39 47.72
N LEU A 369 -32.89 -2.23 48.12
CA LEU A 369 -33.94 -3.24 47.93
C LEU A 369 -34.31 -3.47 46.45
N VAL A 370 -33.99 -2.53 45.56
CA VAL A 370 -34.32 -2.59 44.13
C VAL A 370 -33.10 -2.93 43.28
N LYS A 371 -31.90 -3.00 43.88
CA LYS A 371 -30.65 -3.26 43.17
C LYS A 371 -30.69 -4.55 42.37
N GLU A 372 -31.04 -5.67 43.00
CA GLU A 372 -31.11 -6.99 42.34
C GLU A 372 -32.18 -7.02 41.24
N ASP A 373 -33.34 -6.40 41.47
CA ASP A 373 -34.40 -6.24 40.46
C ASP A 373 -33.88 -5.46 39.23
N ILE A 374 -33.11 -4.37 39.46
CA ILE A 374 -32.51 -3.56 38.38
C ILE A 374 -31.42 -4.34 37.63
N GLN A 375 -30.55 -5.07 38.34
CA GLN A 375 -29.54 -5.92 37.73
C GLN A 375 -30.18 -6.99 36.84
N SER A 376 -31.22 -7.68 37.33
CA SER A 376 -31.98 -8.66 36.56
C SER A 376 -32.67 -8.04 35.33
N MET A 377 -33.21 -6.82 35.45
CA MET A 377 -33.78 -6.09 34.31
C MET A 377 -32.72 -5.71 33.26
N VAL A 378 -31.53 -5.27 33.70
CA VAL A 378 -30.40 -4.97 32.80
C VAL A 378 -29.96 -6.24 32.06
N ALA A 379 -29.72 -7.34 32.77
CA ALA A 379 -29.36 -8.62 32.17
C ALA A 379 -30.41 -9.06 31.13
N SER A 380 -31.70 -9.04 31.49
CA SER A 380 -32.80 -9.42 30.60
C SER A 380 -32.88 -8.54 29.33
N GLN A 381 -32.71 -7.22 29.47
CA GLN A 381 -32.70 -6.31 28.31
C GLN A 381 -31.48 -6.51 27.42
N LEU A 382 -30.28 -6.71 28.00
CA LEU A 382 -29.06 -7.00 27.24
C LEU A 382 -29.18 -8.32 26.48
N THR A 383 -29.73 -9.36 27.12
CA THR A 383 -30.04 -10.63 26.47
C THR A 383 -30.98 -10.42 25.29
N ALA A 384 -32.07 -9.66 25.45
CA ALA A 384 -33.02 -9.38 24.38
C ALA A 384 -32.40 -8.65 23.18
N ILE A 385 -31.55 -7.65 23.44
CA ILE A 385 -30.85 -6.88 22.40
C ILE A 385 -29.89 -7.79 21.61
N ASN A 386 -29.07 -8.58 22.31
CA ASN A 386 -28.11 -9.47 21.67
C ASN A 386 -28.82 -10.63 20.93
N ALA A 387 -29.87 -11.20 21.51
CA ALA A 387 -30.72 -12.19 20.87
C ALA A 387 -31.30 -11.68 19.54
N THR A 388 -31.88 -10.47 19.55
CA THR A 388 -32.47 -9.86 18.33
C THR A 388 -31.44 -9.66 17.23
N ARG A 389 -30.23 -9.19 17.59
CA ARG A 389 -29.12 -9.03 16.64
C ARG A 389 -28.65 -10.37 16.08
N LEU A 390 -28.48 -11.36 16.95
CA LEU A 390 -28.04 -12.71 16.59
C LEU A 390 -29.04 -13.40 15.67
N ILE A 391 -30.33 -13.34 16.01
CA ILE A 391 -31.45 -13.84 15.18
C ILE A 391 -31.43 -13.21 13.79
N GLY A 392 -31.26 -11.88 13.71
CA GLY A 392 -31.14 -11.20 12.42
C GLY A 392 -29.94 -11.65 11.59
N ALA A 393 -28.79 -11.86 12.23
CA ALA A 393 -27.58 -12.37 11.58
C ALA A 393 -27.77 -13.81 11.07
N ILE A 394 -28.35 -14.69 11.90
CA ILE A 394 -28.64 -16.08 11.57
C ILE A 394 -29.64 -16.18 10.43
N GLN A 395 -30.73 -15.40 10.47
CA GLN A 395 -31.73 -15.39 9.40
C GLN A 395 -31.13 -14.98 8.05
N ASN A 396 -30.24 -13.98 8.04
CA ASN A 396 -29.52 -13.61 6.82
C ASN A 396 -28.57 -14.71 6.32
N ARG A 397 -27.91 -15.43 7.23
CA ARG A 397 -26.95 -16.50 6.89
C ARG A 397 -27.64 -17.76 6.38
N VAL A 398 -28.77 -18.16 6.97
CA VAL A 398 -29.55 -19.31 6.53
C VAL A 398 -30.23 -19.04 5.18
N GLY A 399 -30.64 -17.79 4.92
CA GLY A 399 -31.29 -17.43 3.65
C GLY A 399 -32.72 -17.96 3.52
N GLU A 400 -33.35 -18.29 4.64
CA GLU A 400 -34.76 -18.73 4.74
C GLU A 400 -35.52 -17.92 5.78
N GLN A 401 -36.84 -17.94 5.69
CA GLN A 401 -37.68 -17.43 6.77
C GLN A 401 -37.69 -18.41 7.95
N LEU A 402 -37.07 -17.98 9.04
CA LEU A 402 -37.04 -18.69 10.31
C LEU A 402 -38.26 -18.31 11.16
N GLN A 403 -38.91 -19.31 11.74
CA GLN A 403 -40.04 -19.12 12.64
C GLN A 403 -39.52 -19.19 14.07
N TRP A 404 -39.49 -18.05 14.75
CA TRP A 404 -39.01 -17.93 16.11
C TRP A 404 -40.15 -18.13 17.11
N GLN A 405 -39.85 -18.77 18.24
CA GLN A 405 -40.79 -18.83 19.36
C GLN A 405 -41.01 -17.41 19.92
N SER A 406 -42.26 -17.09 20.27
CA SER A 406 -42.64 -15.79 20.82
C SER A 406 -43.57 -16.00 22.02
N PRO A 407 -43.23 -15.50 23.23
CA PRO A 407 -42.00 -14.77 23.55
C PRO A 407 -40.76 -15.69 23.61
N LEU A 408 -39.56 -15.11 23.45
CA LEU A 408 -38.30 -15.82 23.67
C LEU A 408 -37.95 -15.94 25.16
N PRO A 409 -37.19 -16.97 25.57
CA PRO A 409 -36.66 -17.07 26.93
C PRO A 409 -35.70 -15.92 27.26
N SER A 410 -35.69 -15.51 28.53
CA SER A 410 -34.71 -14.56 29.09
C SER A 410 -33.40 -15.23 29.48
N ASP A 411 -33.43 -16.54 29.70
CA ASP A 411 -32.25 -17.35 29.99
C ASP A 411 -31.47 -17.65 28.71
N TRP A 412 -30.15 -17.44 28.74
CA TRP A 412 -29.32 -17.58 27.55
C TRP A 412 -29.15 -19.03 27.13
N ASP A 413 -29.02 -19.97 28.06
CA ASP A 413 -28.83 -21.39 27.73
C ASP A 413 -30.08 -21.99 27.08
N GLU A 414 -31.27 -21.61 27.54
CA GLU A 414 -32.53 -21.95 26.87
C GLU A 414 -32.64 -21.30 25.48
N LEU A 415 -32.25 -20.04 25.36
CA LEU A 415 -32.26 -19.30 24.10
C LEU A 415 -31.30 -19.90 23.06
N GLU A 416 -30.08 -20.25 23.48
CA GLU A 416 -29.04 -20.89 22.66
C GLU A 416 -29.59 -22.16 22.00
N ASN A 417 -30.19 -23.05 22.79
CA ASN A 417 -30.79 -24.29 22.30
C ASN A 417 -31.90 -24.03 21.26
N ILE A 418 -32.76 -23.03 21.50
CA ILE A 418 -33.81 -22.65 20.54
C ILE A 418 -33.19 -22.11 19.25
N ILE A 419 -32.18 -21.25 19.36
CA ILE A 419 -31.52 -20.61 18.22
C ILE A 419 -30.85 -21.65 17.33
N ILE A 420 -30.06 -22.54 17.91
CA ILE A 420 -29.34 -23.59 17.17
C ILE A 420 -30.33 -24.53 16.48
N ARG A 421 -31.37 -24.99 17.20
CA ARG A 421 -32.40 -25.86 16.62
C ARG A 421 -33.16 -25.18 15.49
N THR A 422 -33.64 -23.95 15.68
CA THR A 422 -34.40 -23.22 14.66
C THR A 422 -33.54 -22.93 13.42
N ALA A 423 -32.25 -22.63 13.61
CA ALA A 423 -31.32 -22.49 12.50
C ALA A 423 -31.14 -23.79 11.72
N HIS A 424 -30.93 -24.91 12.41
CA HIS A 424 -30.81 -26.24 11.81
C HIS A 424 -32.05 -26.63 11.00
N GLU A 425 -33.25 -26.48 11.57
CA GLU A 425 -34.52 -26.70 10.87
C GLU A 425 -34.69 -25.80 9.63
N GLY A 426 -34.15 -24.59 9.67
CA GLY A 426 -34.12 -23.68 8.52
C GLY A 426 -33.19 -24.17 7.40
N LEU A 427 -32.01 -24.66 7.75
CA LEU A 427 -31.05 -25.23 6.80
C LEU A 427 -31.60 -26.50 6.14
N VAL A 428 -32.26 -27.37 6.90
CA VAL A 428 -32.94 -28.57 6.37
C VAL A 428 -34.00 -28.17 5.33
N ARG A 429 -34.86 -27.19 5.65
CA ARG A 429 -35.86 -26.67 4.70
C ARG A 429 -35.22 -26.05 3.45
N ARG A 430 -34.12 -25.29 3.61
CA ARG A 430 -33.34 -24.74 2.49
C ARG A 430 -32.85 -25.85 1.57
N LYS A 431 -32.28 -26.91 2.15
CA LYS A 431 -31.77 -28.07 1.42
C LYS A 431 -32.88 -28.74 0.61
N GLU A 432 -33.98 -29.12 1.26
CA GLU A 432 -35.12 -29.78 0.59
C GLU A 432 -35.64 -28.94 -0.59
N ARG A 433 -35.78 -27.63 -0.39
CA ARG A 433 -36.22 -26.70 -1.44
C ARG A 433 -35.21 -26.65 -2.60
N LEU A 434 -33.92 -26.52 -2.31
CA LEU A 434 -32.88 -26.43 -3.34
C LEU A 434 -32.77 -27.71 -4.14
N VAL A 435 -32.76 -28.88 -3.48
CA VAL A 435 -32.69 -30.19 -4.14
C VAL A 435 -33.88 -30.37 -5.09
N ALA A 436 -35.11 -30.06 -4.66
CA ALA A 436 -36.30 -30.16 -5.50
C ALA A 436 -36.32 -29.15 -6.67
N GLN A 437 -35.66 -27.99 -6.53
CA GLN A 437 -35.47 -27.06 -7.65
C GLN A 437 -34.44 -27.60 -8.64
N ILE A 438 -33.27 -28.02 -8.14
CA ILE A 438 -32.16 -28.55 -8.94
C ILE A 438 -32.58 -29.77 -9.74
N GLU A 439 -33.38 -30.68 -9.18
CA GLU A 439 -33.89 -31.85 -9.90
C GLU A 439 -34.66 -31.45 -11.17
N ARG A 440 -35.48 -30.38 -11.10
CA ARG A 440 -36.21 -29.84 -12.25
C ARG A 440 -35.29 -29.09 -13.21
N ASP A 441 -34.34 -28.34 -12.67
CA ASP A 441 -33.40 -27.53 -13.45
C ASP A 441 -32.45 -28.41 -14.28
N ILE A 442 -31.93 -29.50 -13.69
CA ILE A 442 -31.06 -30.48 -14.37
C ILE A 442 -31.78 -31.04 -15.59
N GLU A 443 -33.05 -31.43 -15.45
CA GLU A 443 -33.83 -31.98 -16.56
C GLU A 443 -33.99 -30.96 -17.70
N SER A 444 -34.28 -29.70 -17.37
CA SER A 444 -34.41 -28.65 -18.38
C SER A 444 -33.09 -28.32 -19.07
N LEU A 445 -31.97 -28.31 -18.34
CA LEU A 445 -30.65 -28.00 -18.89
C LEU A 445 -30.13 -29.13 -19.79
N LEU A 446 -30.26 -30.39 -19.36
CA LEU A 446 -29.83 -31.54 -20.16
C LEU A 446 -30.64 -31.70 -21.46
N GLN A 447 -31.90 -31.26 -21.48
CA GLN A 447 -32.69 -31.20 -22.72
C GLN A 447 -32.19 -30.12 -23.70
N ARG A 448 -31.57 -29.04 -23.20
CA ARG A 448 -31.05 -27.95 -24.04
C ARG A 448 -29.66 -28.25 -24.58
N GLU A 449 -28.78 -28.79 -23.74
CA GLU A 449 -27.39 -29.12 -24.09
C GLU A 449 -26.99 -30.42 -23.38
N PRO A 450 -26.71 -31.52 -24.10
CA PRO A 450 -26.29 -32.77 -23.49
C PRO A 450 -24.88 -32.64 -22.89
N ALA A 451 -24.68 -33.12 -21.65
CA ALA A 451 -23.41 -33.01 -20.94
C ALA A 451 -22.47 -34.20 -21.18
N ASP A 452 -22.18 -34.47 -22.46
CA ASP A 452 -21.38 -35.63 -22.89
C ASP A 452 -19.86 -35.41 -22.73
N THR A 453 -19.44 -34.15 -22.61
CA THR A 453 -18.03 -33.77 -22.44
C THR A 453 -17.79 -33.19 -21.04
N GLU A 454 -16.56 -33.26 -20.53
CA GLU A 454 -16.21 -32.62 -19.24
C GLU A 454 -16.51 -31.12 -19.23
N SER A 455 -16.26 -30.42 -20.34
CA SER A 455 -16.62 -29.02 -20.51
C SER A 455 -18.13 -28.79 -20.34
N ALA A 456 -18.97 -29.64 -20.92
CA ALA A 456 -20.42 -29.50 -20.79
C ALA A 456 -20.91 -29.86 -19.38
N LYS A 457 -20.31 -30.88 -18.73
CA LYS A 457 -20.55 -31.19 -17.31
C LYS A 457 -20.19 -30.02 -16.40
N LEU A 458 -19.05 -29.38 -16.65
CA LEU A 458 -18.62 -28.21 -15.88
C LEU A 458 -19.56 -27.02 -16.06
N ARG A 459 -20.00 -26.74 -17.30
CA ARG A 459 -21.02 -25.71 -17.56
C ARG A 459 -22.33 -26.01 -16.85
N LEU A 460 -22.76 -27.27 -16.82
CA LEU A 460 -23.93 -27.71 -16.07
C LEU A 460 -23.78 -27.40 -14.57
N LEU A 461 -22.67 -27.80 -13.95
CA LEU A 461 -22.39 -27.52 -12.53
C LEU A 461 -22.38 -26.01 -12.22
N LEU A 462 -21.70 -25.22 -13.06
CA LEU A 462 -21.67 -23.77 -12.92
C LEU A 462 -23.09 -23.18 -13.00
N ASN A 463 -23.85 -23.50 -14.03
CA ASN A 463 -25.20 -22.96 -14.20
C ASN A 463 -26.13 -23.38 -13.05
N LEU A 464 -26.03 -24.61 -12.53
CA LEU A 464 -26.84 -25.08 -11.40
C LEU A 464 -26.54 -24.33 -10.10
N SER A 465 -25.28 -23.96 -9.86
CA SER A 465 -24.85 -23.21 -8.67
C SER A 465 -25.31 -21.74 -8.65
N TYR A 466 -25.77 -21.17 -9.78
CA TYR A 466 -26.19 -19.78 -9.88
C TYR A 466 -27.67 -19.63 -10.27
N GLY A 467 -28.38 -18.74 -9.57
CA GLY A 467 -29.74 -18.31 -9.87
C GLY A 467 -29.81 -16.83 -10.26
N THR A 468 -30.96 -16.37 -10.74
CA THR A 468 -31.23 -14.95 -10.99
C THR A 468 -32.29 -14.41 -10.03
N ARG A 469 -32.02 -13.24 -9.44
CA ARG A 469 -33.01 -12.49 -8.64
C ARG A 469 -33.18 -11.08 -9.20
N VAL A 470 -34.37 -10.51 -9.03
CA VAL A 470 -34.60 -9.10 -9.37
C VAL A 470 -33.96 -8.24 -8.28
N GLY A 471 -32.87 -7.56 -8.64
CA GLY A 471 -32.21 -6.56 -7.81
C GLY A 471 -32.43 -5.15 -8.35
N PHE A 472 -31.93 -4.16 -7.62
CA PHE A 472 -31.86 -2.77 -8.10
C PHE A 472 -30.40 -2.39 -8.32
N ASP A 473 -30.11 -1.77 -9.46
CA ASP A 473 -28.81 -1.15 -9.70
C ASP A 473 -28.67 0.08 -8.80
N GLN A 474 -27.60 0.13 -7.99
CA GLN A 474 -27.35 1.21 -7.04
C GLN A 474 -27.11 2.57 -7.71
N LYS A 475 -26.64 2.60 -8.97
CA LYS A 475 -26.37 3.84 -9.70
C LYS A 475 -27.60 4.34 -10.45
N THR A 476 -28.40 3.44 -11.02
CA THR A 476 -29.52 3.82 -11.89
C THR A 476 -30.89 3.65 -11.22
N HIS A 477 -30.95 3.03 -10.04
CA HIS A 477 -32.18 2.64 -9.33
C HIS A 477 -33.16 1.82 -10.18
N LYS A 478 -32.69 1.22 -11.28
CA LYS A 478 -33.51 0.37 -12.16
C LYS A 478 -33.47 -1.07 -11.69
N GLN A 479 -34.57 -1.79 -11.93
CA GLN A 479 -34.62 -3.23 -11.74
C GLN A 479 -33.67 -3.91 -12.73
N VAL A 480 -32.75 -4.73 -12.22
CA VAL A 480 -31.80 -5.50 -13.00
C VAL A 480 -31.80 -6.93 -12.48
N LYS A 481 -31.78 -7.91 -13.39
CA LYS A 481 -31.55 -9.31 -13.02
C LYS A 481 -30.11 -9.45 -12.54
N GLN A 482 -29.92 -9.82 -11.28
CA GLN A 482 -28.61 -10.07 -10.70
C GLN A 482 -28.44 -11.57 -10.49
N ALA A 483 -27.30 -12.10 -10.94
CA ALA A 483 -26.90 -13.45 -10.61
C ALA A 483 -26.58 -13.54 -9.11
N PHE A 484 -27.01 -14.61 -8.46
CA PHE A 484 -26.65 -14.92 -7.08
C PHE A 484 -26.30 -16.40 -6.95
N GLN A 485 -25.39 -16.71 -6.04
CA GLN A 485 -24.99 -18.09 -5.76
C GLN A 485 -26.06 -18.78 -4.91
N ARG A 486 -26.58 -19.91 -5.40
CA ARG A 486 -27.62 -20.72 -4.71
C ARG A 486 -27.00 -21.61 -3.63
N PHE A 487 -25.85 -22.19 -3.95
CA PHE A 487 -25.03 -23.03 -3.09
C PHE A 487 -23.57 -23.05 -3.57
N SER A 488 -22.65 -23.55 -2.75
CA SER A 488 -21.21 -23.61 -3.06
C SER A 488 -20.67 -25.04 -3.07
N TYR A 489 -19.89 -25.38 -4.09
CA TYR A 489 -19.16 -26.65 -4.15
C TYR A 489 -17.87 -26.65 -3.32
N VAL A 490 -17.39 -25.48 -2.91
CA VAL A 490 -16.11 -25.31 -2.19
C VAL A 490 -16.04 -26.20 -0.95
N PHE A 491 -17.14 -26.30 -0.19
CA PHE A 491 -17.17 -27.09 1.05
C PHE A 491 -17.13 -28.60 0.80
N LEU A 492 -17.73 -29.08 -0.29
CA LEU A 492 -17.63 -30.50 -0.67
C LEU A 492 -16.23 -30.82 -1.22
N ALA A 493 -15.68 -29.94 -2.06
CA ALA A 493 -14.32 -30.09 -2.56
C ALA A 493 -13.30 -30.10 -1.41
N ALA A 494 -13.54 -29.32 -0.35
CA ALA A 494 -12.73 -29.34 0.87
C ALA A 494 -12.78 -30.70 1.58
N GLN A 495 -13.97 -31.31 1.71
CA GLN A 495 -14.11 -32.65 2.30
C GLN A 495 -13.41 -33.73 1.48
N LEU A 496 -13.27 -33.56 0.16
CA LEU A 496 -12.50 -34.47 -0.69
C LEU A 496 -10.99 -34.40 -0.45
N LEU A 497 -10.51 -33.39 0.29
CA LEU A 497 -9.12 -33.31 0.75
C LEU A 497 -8.90 -34.00 2.10
N ASP A 498 -9.96 -34.34 2.84
CA ASP A 498 -9.85 -34.93 4.17
C ASP A 498 -9.10 -36.27 4.11
N GLY A 499 -8.10 -36.42 4.98
CA GLY A 499 -7.29 -37.64 5.07
C GLY A 499 -6.19 -37.77 4.01
N ARG A 500 -5.99 -36.79 3.13
CA ARG A 500 -4.83 -36.73 2.22
C ARG A 500 -3.62 -36.08 2.89
N GLU A 501 -2.42 -36.53 2.52
CA GLU A 501 -1.18 -35.89 3.00
C GLU A 501 -0.91 -34.56 2.29
N ALA A 502 -0.25 -33.63 2.99
CA ALA A 502 0.07 -32.31 2.47
C ALA A 502 0.89 -32.35 1.18
N LEU A 503 1.84 -33.28 1.08
CA LEU A 503 2.67 -33.47 -0.12
C LEU A 503 1.82 -33.93 -1.31
N ASP A 504 0.91 -34.88 -1.11
CA ASP A 504 0.05 -35.37 -2.19
C ASP A 504 -0.90 -34.27 -2.71
N ILE A 505 -1.42 -33.43 -1.81
CA ILE A 505 -2.27 -32.30 -2.18
C ILE A 505 -1.45 -31.27 -2.95
N HIS A 506 -0.24 -30.95 -2.46
CA HIS A 506 0.67 -30.03 -3.13
C HIS A 506 0.97 -30.49 -4.57
N GLU A 507 1.38 -31.74 -4.76
CA GLU A 507 1.72 -32.29 -6.08
C GLU A 507 0.51 -32.26 -7.03
N ASP A 508 -0.66 -32.69 -6.58
CA ASP A 508 -1.89 -32.72 -7.39
C ASP A 508 -2.39 -31.29 -7.76
N VAL A 509 -2.24 -30.33 -6.84
CA VAL A 509 -2.54 -28.92 -7.10
C VAL A 509 -1.55 -28.35 -8.12
N MET A 510 -0.25 -28.58 -7.94
CA MET A 510 0.78 -28.08 -8.85
C MET A 510 0.62 -28.67 -10.26
N GLU A 511 0.39 -29.98 -10.38
CA GLU A 511 0.11 -30.63 -11.67
C GLU A 511 -1.11 -29.99 -12.36
N HIS A 512 -2.19 -29.72 -11.63
CA HIS A 512 -3.37 -29.06 -12.17
C HIS A 512 -3.06 -27.63 -12.65
N LEU A 513 -2.30 -26.86 -11.89
CA LEU A 513 -1.95 -25.48 -12.24
C LEU A 513 -0.98 -25.39 -13.42
N GLU A 514 -0.07 -26.36 -13.56
CA GLU A 514 0.79 -26.50 -14.74
C GLU A 514 -0.04 -26.80 -16.00
N GLN A 515 -1.00 -27.73 -15.91
CA GLN A 515 -1.96 -28.00 -16.98
C GLN A 515 -2.81 -26.76 -17.32
N ALA A 516 -3.20 -25.99 -16.31
CA ALA A 516 -3.94 -24.74 -16.51
C ALA A 516 -3.09 -23.70 -17.27
N GLU A 517 -1.81 -23.55 -16.93
CA GLU A 517 -0.89 -22.64 -17.62
C GLU A 517 -0.68 -23.07 -19.07
N GLU A 518 -0.52 -24.37 -19.33
CA GLU A 518 -0.40 -24.92 -20.68
C GLU A 518 -1.64 -24.63 -21.53
N ASN A 519 -2.83 -24.89 -20.99
CA ASN A 519 -4.11 -24.60 -21.66
C ASN A 519 -4.29 -23.10 -21.91
N LEU A 520 -3.89 -22.25 -20.96
CA LEU A 520 -3.96 -20.80 -21.10
C LEU A 520 -3.00 -20.30 -22.19
N ARG A 521 -1.76 -20.81 -22.21
CA ARG A 521 -0.75 -20.54 -23.23
C ARG A 521 -1.23 -20.92 -24.62
N ALA A 522 -1.77 -22.13 -24.79
CA ALA A 522 -2.34 -22.57 -26.07
C ALA A 522 -3.48 -21.63 -26.51
N THR A 523 -4.37 -21.28 -25.58
CA THR A 523 -5.54 -20.43 -25.85
C THR A 523 -5.14 -19.01 -26.27
N TRP A 524 -4.15 -18.42 -25.59
CA TRP A 524 -3.53 -17.15 -26.01
C TRP A 524 -2.91 -17.25 -27.39
N GLY A 525 -2.13 -18.30 -27.64
CA GLY A 525 -1.50 -18.55 -28.94
C GLY A 525 -2.51 -18.52 -30.08
N GLN A 526 -3.60 -19.27 -29.94
CA GLN A 526 -4.63 -19.35 -30.98
C GLN A 526 -5.41 -18.04 -31.13
N SER A 527 -5.78 -17.40 -30.02
CA SER A 527 -6.52 -16.14 -30.03
C SER A 527 -5.73 -15.03 -30.72
N GLU A 528 -4.45 -14.88 -30.34
CA GLU A 528 -3.57 -13.87 -30.90
C GLU A 528 -3.16 -14.19 -32.34
N PHE A 529 -2.89 -15.45 -32.67
CA PHE A 529 -2.67 -15.86 -34.05
C PHE A 529 -3.88 -15.52 -34.93
N THR A 530 -5.10 -15.82 -34.47
CA THR A 530 -6.34 -15.50 -35.21
C THR A 530 -6.49 -14.00 -35.40
N ARG A 531 -6.20 -13.19 -34.37
CA ARG A 531 -6.24 -11.73 -34.41
C ARG A 531 -5.22 -11.15 -35.40
N LEU A 532 -3.98 -11.63 -35.35
CA LEU A 532 -2.88 -11.13 -36.20
C LEU A 532 -3.06 -11.56 -37.65
N SER A 533 -3.50 -12.80 -37.89
CA SER A 533 -3.71 -13.35 -39.23
C SER A 533 -4.73 -12.57 -40.07
N GLN A 534 -5.67 -11.84 -39.44
CA GLN A 534 -6.65 -11.03 -40.17
C GLN A 534 -5.99 -9.93 -41.01
N ASN A 535 -4.84 -9.42 -40.59
CA ASN A 535 -4.14 -8.31 -41.25
C ASN A 535 -2.70 -8.66 -41.66
N ALA A 536 -2.21 -9.87 -41.34
CA ALA A 536 -0.84 -10.28 -41.62
C ALA A 536 -0.64 -10.55 -43.13
N VAL A 537 0.32 -9.86 -43.72
CA VAL A 537 0.78 -10.09 -45.10
C VAL A 537 2.07 -10.88 -45.09
N LYS A 538 2.95 -10.66 -44.11
CA LYS A 538 4.26 -11.31 -43.95
C LYS A 538 4.40 -11.99 -42.59
N LEU A 539 5.36 -12.92 -42.49
CA LEU A 539 5.70 -13.54 -41.20
C LEU A 539 6.17 -12.51 -40.16
N ALA A 540 6.78 -11.40 -40.58
CA ALA A 540 7.15 -10.30 -39.69
C ALA A 540 5.96 -9.68 -38.92
N ASP A 541 4.74 -9.75 -39.47
CA ASP A 541 3.55 -9.13 -38.87
C ASP A 541 3.08 -9.87 -37.60
N PHE A 542 3.55 -11.10 -37.39
CA PHE A 542 3.37 -11.85 -36.14
C PHE A 542 4.37 -11.46 -35.04
N GLY A 543 5.24 -10.48 -35.32
CA GLY A 543 6.09 -9.83 -34.32
C GLY A 543 7.24 -10.69 -33.80
N PRO A 544 7.67 -10.49 -32.54
CA PRO A 544 8.82 -11.18 -31.96
C PRO A 544 8.70 -12.70 -31.95
N ALA A 545 7.49 -13.25 -31.79
CA ALA A 545 7.25 -14.69 -31.80
C ALA A 545 7.70 -15.32 -33.13
N ALA A 546 7.33 -14.75 -34.28
CA ALA A 546 7.78 -15.25 -35.58
C ALA A 546 9.29 -15.14 -35.80
N LYS A 547 9.92 -14.08 -35.25
CA LYS A 547 11.38 -13.93 -35.30
C LYS A 547 12.09 -15.01 -34.49
N ILE A 548 11.56 -15.38 -33.34
CA ILE A 548 12.09 -16.47 -32.51
C ILE A 548 11.92 -17.82 -33.22
N THR A 549 10.75 -18.08 -33.81
CA THR A 549 10.44 -19.36 -34.44
C THR A 549 11.19 -19.59 -35.75
N PHE A 550 11.23 -18.59 -36.65
CA PHE A 550 11.72 -18.78 -38.02
C PHE A 550 13.06 -18.10 -38.32
N GLY A 551 13.58 -17.32 -37.37
CA GLY A 551 14.78 -16.49 -37.57
C GLY A 551 14.54 -15.30 -38.50
N GLY A 552 15.54 -14.44 -38.65
CA GLY A 552 15.41 -13.19 -39.41
C GLY A 552 15.26 -13.36 -40.93
N SER A 553 15.70 -14.49 -41.49
CA SER A 553 15.74 -14.73 -42.94
C SER A 553 14.36 -14.98 -43.55
N ARG A 554 13.47 -15.67 -42.83
CA ARG A 554 12.12 -16.06 -43.30
C ARG A 554 11.06 -15.00 -43.05
N LEU A 555 11.35 -13.94 -42.30
CA LEU A 555 10.36 -12.91 -41.91
C LEU A 555 9.68 -12.18 -43.08
N ASN A 556 10.31 -12.18 -44.26
CA ASN A 556 9.77 -11.56 -45.46
C ASN A 556 8.86 -12.48 -46.29
N GLU A 557 8.76 -13.77 -45.95
CA GLU A 557 7.85 -14.73 -46.59
C GLU A 557 6.39 -14.30 -46.38
N ALA A 558 5.53 -14.62 -47.34
CA ALA A 558 4.11 -14.30 -47.27
C ALA A 558 3.43 -15.18 -46.22
N ALA A 559 2.57 -14.57 -45.39
CA ALA A 559 1.83 -15.30 -44.35
C ALA A 559 0.87 -16.36 -44.93
N SER A 560 0.45 -16.20 -46.20
CA SER A 560 -0.37 -17.17 -46.93
C SER A 560 0.34 -18.50 -47.19
N ASP A 561 1.67 -18.47 -47.24
CA ASP A 561 2.50 -19.62 -47.65
C ASP A 561 2.89 -20.47 -46.43
N LEU A 562 2.36 -20.13 -45.25
CA LEU A 562 2.65 -20.81 -43.99
C LEU A 562 2.12 -22.26 -44.03
N SER A 563 3.04 -23.21 -43.95
CA SER A 563 2.71 -24.63 -43.84
C SER A 563 1.91 -24.93 -42.56
N GLU A 564 1.17 -26.04 -42.53
CA GLU A 564 0.43 -26.46 -41.34
C GLU A 564 1.35 -26.68 -40.13
N SER A 565 2.54 -27.27 -40.37
CA SER A 565 3.57 -27.43 -39.33
C SER A 565 4.09 -26.09 -38.82
N ASP A 566 4.46 -25.17 -39.72
CA ASP A 566 4.95 -23.84 -39.32
C ASP A 566 3.86 -23.06 -38.56
N ARG A 567 2.59 -23.26 -38.92
CA ARG A 567 1.44 -22.65 -38.24
C ARG A 567 1.34 -23.10 -36.79
N VAL A 568 1.41 -24.40 -36.52
CA VAL A 568 1.34 -24.94 -35.15
C VAL A 568 2.49 -24.39 -34.31
N THR A 569 3.73 -24.44 -34.82
CA THR A 569 4.90 -23.93 -34.09
C THR A 569 4.81 -22.42 -33.86
N LEU A 570 4.27 -21.64 -34.79
CA LEU A 570 4.07 -20.21 -34.61
C LEU A 570 3.00 -19.91 -33.55
N ILE A 571 1.90 -20.66 -33.53
CA ILE A 571 0.84 -20.51 -32.52
C ILE A 571 1.39 -20.77 -31.11
N GLU A 572 2.15 -21.84 -30.93
CA GLU A 572 2.80 -22.17 -29.66
C GLU A 572 3.77 -21.07 -29.21
N ALA A 573 4.59 -20.57 -30.14
CA ALA A 573 5.53 -19.49 -29.86
C ALA A 573 4.84 -18.16 -29.50
N ILE A 574 3.74 -17.82 -30.18
CA ILE A 574 2.91 -16.65 -29.84
C ILE A 574 2.35 -16.82 -28.43
N GLY A 575 1.79 -17.99 -28.11
CA GLY A 575 1.25 -18.28 -26.79
C GLY A 575 2.29 -18.11 -25.68
N LYS A 576 3.48 -18.69 -25.88
CA LYS A 576 4.60 -18.57 -24.93
C LYS A 576 5.03 -17.10 -24.77
N TYR A 577 5.17 -16.37 -25.88
CA TYR A 577 5.58 -14.96 -25.84
C TYR A 577 4.56 -14.08 -25.11
N VAL A 578 3.28 -14.24 -25.41
CA VAL A 578 2.19 -13.45 -24.82
C VAL A 578 2.09 -13.70 -23.33
N LEU A 579 2.09 -14.97 -22.90
CA LEU A 579 2.01 -15.30 -21.48
C LEU A 579 3.24 -14.81 -20.71
N ASN A 580 4.43 -14.93 -21.29
CA ASN A 580 5.64 -14.39 -20.70
C ASN A 580 5.61 -12.86 -20.56
N GLU A 581 5.01 -12.14 -21.52
CA GLU A 581 4.83 -10.70 -21.41
C GLU A 581 3.78 -10.31 -20.35
N VAL A 582 2.73 -11.12 -20.20
CA VAL A 582 1.78 -11.00 -19.08
C VAL A 582 2.50 -11.19 -17.74
N HIS A 583 3.34 -12.23 -17.61
CA HIS A 583 4.16 -12.45 -16.42
C HIS A 583 5.09 -11.26 -16.14
N ARG A 584 5.74 -10.72 -17.18
CA ARG A 584 6.61 -9.54 -17.07
C ARG A 584 5.85 -8.33 -16.54
N GLN A 585 4.71 -8.01 -17.15
CA GLN A 585 3.87 -6.90 -16.74
C GLN A 585 3.38 -7.09 -15.30
N LEU A 586 2.94 -8.31 -14.97
CA LEU A 586 2.46 -8.67 -13.65
C LEU A 586 3.53 -8.46 -12.57
N LEU A 587 4.71 -9.07 -12.75
CA LEU A 587 5.84 -8.93 -11.84
C LEU A 587 6.25 -7.45 -11.66
N LEU A 588 6.45 -6.73 -12.77
CA LEU A 588 6.84 -5.31 -12.73
C LEU A 588 5.79 -4.45 -12.01
N SER A 589 4.50 -4.71 -12.26
CA SER A 589 3.42 -3.97 -11.61
C SER A 589 3.38 -4.24 -10.10
N ALA A 590 3.51 -5.50 -9.68
CA ALA A 590 3.49 -5.88 -8.27
C ALA A 590 4.68 -5.28 -7.50
N PHE A 591 5.89 -5.40 -8.05
CA PHE A 591 7.07 -4.76 -7.45
C PHE A 591 6.94 -3.24 -7.41
N SER A 592 6.40 -2.60 -8.44
CA SER A 592 6.31 -1.14 -8.48
C SER A 592 5.28 -0.59 -7.50
N GLU A 593 4.09 -1.21 -7.43
CA GLU A 593 3.00 -0.79 -6.54
C GLU A 593 3.40 -0.94 -5.08
N LEU A 594 3.85 -2.14 -4.69
CA LEU A 594 4.14 -2.46 -3.30
C LEU A 594 5.44 -1.78 -2.80
N TRP A 595 6.41 -1.53 -3.69
CA TRP A 595 7.62 -0.80 -3.33
C TRP A 595 7.34 0.66 -2.93
N VAL A 596 6.42 1.34 -3.62
CA VAL A 596 6.04 2.72 -3.27
C VAL A 596 5.36 2.76 -1.90
N GLU A 597 4.47 1.82 -1.63
CA GLU A 597 3.82 1.69 -0.32
C GLU A 597 4.86 1.39 0.77
N TYR A 598 5.79 0.47 0.50
CA TYR A 598 6.87 0.13 1.42
C TYR A 598 7.75 1.34 1.76
N LEU A 599 8.20 2.11 0.77
CA LEU A 599 8.99 3.32 1.00
C LEU A 599 8.28 4.32 1.92
N THR A 600 6.96 4.47 1.73
CA THR A 600 6.12 5.33 2.58
C THR A 600 6.09 4.81 4.01
N LYS A 601 5.93 3.49 4.21
CA LYS A 601 5.93 2.86 5.53
C LYS A 601 7.29 3.00 6.22
N VAL A 602 8.40 2.85 5.50
CA VAL A 602 9.75 2.98 6.10
C VAL A 602 10.08 4.43 6.46
N GLU A 603 9.63 5.41 5.68
CA GLU A 603 9.78 6.82 6.05
C GLU A 603 9.01 7.14 7.33
N ALA A 604 7.78 6.63 7.47
CA ALA A 604 7.00 6.75 8.70
C ALA A 604 7.72 6.04 9.88
N LEU A 605 8.31 4.86 9.65
CA LEU A 605 9.08 4.13 10.64
C LEU A 605 10.30 4.93 11.14
N ARG A 606 11.02 5.60 10.24
CA ARG A 606 12.18 6.43 10.59
C ARG A 606 11.77 7.56 11.55
N ILE A 607 10.60 8.18 11.33
CA ILE A 607 10.07 9.26 12.18
C ILE A 607 9.64 8.71 13.54
N SER A 608 8.91 7.57 13.57
CA SER A 608 8.35 7.02 14.80
C SER A 608 9.43 6.43 15.73
N ILE A 609 10.47 5.81 15.17
CA ILE A 609 11.57 5.22 15.94
C ILE A 609 12.42 6.26 16.67
N GLY A 610 12.44 7.51 16.21
CA GLY A 610 13.05 8.62 16.95
C GLY A 610 12.45 8.78 18.35
N LEU A 611 11.18 8.39 18.55
CA LEU A 611 10.50 8.40 19.84
C LEU A 611 10.82 7.18 20.72
N GLU A 612 11.42 6.12 20.16
CA GLU A 612 11.83 4.94 20.94
C GLU A 612 13.15 5.14 21.68
N ALA A 613 13.91 6.19 21.37
CA ALA A 613 15.07 6.62 22.14
C ALA A 613 14.72 6.87 23.63
N TYR A 614 13.46 7.24 23.93
CA TYR A 614 12.94 7.37 25.29
C TYR A 614 12.91 6.04 26.08
N ALA A 615 12.91 4.90 25.39
CA ALA A 615 12.91 3.56 25.99
C ALA A 615 14.33 2.95 26.17
N GLN A 616 15.39 3.76 26.07
CA GLN A 616 16.79 3.35 26.25
C GLN A 616 17.29 2.24 25.30
N ARG A 617 16.62 2.04 24.16
CA ARG A 617 17.10 1.15 23.09
C ARG A 617 17.77 1.97 22.00
N ASP A 618 18.78 1.38 21.35
CA ASP A 618 19.43 2.00 20.19
C ASP A 618 18.42 2.10 19.02
N PRO A 619 18.02 3.32 18.61
CA PRO A 619 17.02 3.51 17.56
C PRO A 619 17.46 2.94 16.21
N LEU A 620 18.76 2.95 15.90
CA LEU A 620 19.27 2.42 14.62
C LEU A 620 19.12 0.90 14.57
N VAL A 621 19.40 0.21 15.68
CA VAL A 621 19.24 -1.25 15.77
C VAL A 621 17.76 -1.64 15.63
N GLN A 622 16.85 -0.92 16.31
CA GLN A 622 15.41 -1.15 16.18
C GLN A 622 14.92 -0.89 14.75
N TYR A 623 15.40 0.17 14.11
CA TYR A 623 15.07 0.48 12.73
C TYR A 623 15.52 -0.62 11.78
N LYS A 624 16.76 -1.10 11.91
CA LYS A 624 17.27 -2.21 11.08
C LYS A 624 16.42 -3.47 11.21
N GLY A 625 16.07 -3.85 12.45
CA GLY A 625 15.22 -5.01 12.71
C GLY A 625 13.85 -4.88 12.06
N ARG A 626 13.11 -3.81 12.37
CA ARG A 626 11.77 -3.59 11.83
C ARG A 626 11.75 -3.38 10.32
N ALA A 627 12.71 -2.63 9.77
CA ALA A 627 12.83 -2.46 8.32
C ALA A 627 13.13 -3.79 7.62
N SER A 628 13.89 -4.70 8.25
CA SER A 628 14.13 -6.04 7.70
C SER A 628 12.85 -6.88 7.71
N GLU A 629 12.08 -6.89 8.81
CA GLU A 629 10.80 -7.58 8.90
C GLU A 629 9.79 -7.07 7.87
N MET A 630 9.66 -5.74 7.76
CA MET A 630 8.79 -5.10 6.77
C MET A 630 9.21 -5.42 5.34
N PHE A 631 10.51 -5.55 5.08
CA PHE A 631 11.01 -5.91 3.76
C PHE A 631 10.73 -7.37 3.40
N GLN A 632 10.83 -8.30 4.36
CA GLN A 632 10.40 -9.70 4.14
C GLN A 632 8.90 -9.77 3.84
N GLN A 633 8.09 -9.02 4.61
CA GLN A 633 6.65 -8.92 4.35
C GLN A 633 6.37 -8.36 2.96
N LEU A 634 7.10 -7.33 2.50
CA LEU A 634 6.98 -6.82 1.14
C LEU A 634 7.22 -7.93 0.10
N LEU A 635 8.23 -8.78 0.27
CA LEU A 635 8.51 -9.86 -0.68
C LEU A 635 7.40 -10.92 -0.68
N GLU A 636 6.85 -11.24 0.49
CA GLU A 636 5.66 -12.12 0.59
C GLU A 636 4.43 -11.50 -0.09
N ASP A 637 4.18 -10.21 0.13
CA ASP A 637 3.06 -9.48 -0.46
C ASP A 637 3.20 -9.42 -1.98
N VAL A 638 4.41 -9.20 -2.51
CA VAL A 638 4.70 -9.25 -3.94
C VAL A 638 4.38 -10.64 -4.50
N ARG A 639 4.86 -11.71 -3.85
CA ARG A 639 4.57 -13.08 -4.28
C ARG A 639 3.06 -13.34 -4.29
N GLY A 640 2.36 -13.03 -3.20
CA GLY A 640 0.92 -13.22 -3.09
C GLY A 640 0.14 -12.43 -4.15
N LEU A 641 0.54 -11.18 -4.43
CA LEU A 641 -0.10 -10.35 -5.45
C LEU A 641 0.11 -10.91 -6.86
N VAL A 642 1.32 -11.37 -7.19
CA VAL A 642 1.63 -12.04 -8.46
C VAL A 642 0.76 -13.28 -8.62
N ILE A 643 0.77 -14.20 -7.65
CA ILE A 643 0.01 -15.45 -7.74
C ILE A 643 -1.51 -15.21 -7.82
N SER A 644 -2.04 -14.25 -7.07
CA SER A 644 -3.47 -13.89 -7.14
C SER A 644 -3.94 -13.42 -8.53
N ARG A 645 -3.01 -13.03 -9.41
CA ARG A 645 -3.28 -12.50 -10.74
C ARG A 645 -2.66 -13.33 -11.86
N ALA A 646 -1.94 -14.41 -11.56
CA ALA A 646 -1.21 -15.22 -12.54
C ALA A 646 -2.13 -15.75 -13.65
N PHE A 647 -3.33 -16.22 -13.31
CA PHE A 647 -4.34 -16.70 -14.27
C PHE A 647 -5.45 -15.69 -14.56
N ALA A 648 -5.32 -14.42 -14.14
CA ALA A 648 -6.36 -13.43 -14.33
C ALA A 648 -6.51 -13.02 -15.81
N ALA A 649 -5.40 -12.99 -16.56
CA ALA A 649 -5.34 -12.59 -17.95
C ALA A 649 -5.84 -13.72 -18.88
N ARG A 650 -7.13 -13.68 -19.21
CA ARG A 650 -7.82 -14.67 -20.04
C ARG A 650 -8.37 -14.04 -21.32
N PRO A 651 -8.20 -14.65 -22.51
CA PRO A 651 -8.70 -14.09 -23.78
C PRO A 651 -10.23 -13.96 -23.85
N ARG A 652 -10.95 -14.88 -23.21
CA ARG A 652 -12.41 -14.93 -23.17
C ARG A 652 -12.90 -15.13 -21.75
N ARG A 653 -14.02 -14.49 -21.41
CA ARG A 653 -14.70 -14.70 -20.13
C ARG A 653 -15.63 -15.91 -20.24
N VAL A 654 -15.73 -16.66 -19.16
CA VAL A 654 -16.75 -17.71 -19.03
C VAL A 654 -18.10 -17.05 -18.87
N GLU A 655 -19.04 -17.36 -19.76
CA GLU A 655 -20.42 -16.90 -19.65
C GLU A 655 -21.20 -17.87 -18.75
N ILE A 656 -21.49 -17.44 -17.53
CA ILE A 656 -22.42 -18.15 -16.65
C ILE A 656 -23.83 -17.70 -17.03
N SER A 657 -24.69 -18.63 -17.41
CA SER A 657 -26.11 -18.38 -17.69
C SER A 657 -26.93 -18.74 -16.46
N PRO A 658 -27.23 -17.80 -15.56
CA PRO A 658 -27.87 -18.14 -14.30
C PRO A 658 -29.32 -18.53 -14.53
N ILE A 659 -29.81 -19.49 -13.75
CA ILE A 659 -31.14 -20.07 -13.94
C ILE A 659 -32.21 -19.07 -13.47
N GLU A 660 -33.31 -18.96 -14.22
CA GLU A 660 -34.48 -18.21 -13.77
C GLU A 660 -35.14 -18.92 -12.60
N THR A 661 -34.83 -18.48 -11.38
CA THR A 661 -35.48 -18.99 -10.19
C THR A 661 -36.85 -18.32 -10.06
N SER A 662 -37.92 -19.13 -10.07
CA SER A 662 -39.26 -18.72 -9.71
C SER A 662 -39.33 -18.38 -8.21
N GLU A 663 -38.78 -17.25 -7.80
CA GLU A 663 -38.98 -16.74 -6.45
C GLU A 663 -40.33 -16.02 -6.35
N VAL A 664 -41.21 -16.55 -5.50
CA VAL A 664 -42.31 -15.78 -4.93
C VAL A 664 -41.68 -14.62 -4.17
N GLN A 665 -41.97 -13.39 -4.61
CA GLN A 665 -41.49 -12.16 -3.99
C GLN A 665 -41.72 -12.18 -2.48
N ALA A 666 -40.66 -12.34 -1.69
CA ALA A 666 -40.70 -11.96 -0.28
C ALA A 666 -40.66 -10.43 -0.21
N ALA A 667 -41.78 -9.84 0.18
CA ALA A 667 -41.99 -8.40 0.36
C ALA A 667 -40.92 -7.74 1.26
N PRO A 668 -40.71 -6.41 1.19
CA PRO A 668 -39.62 -5.74 1.88
C PRO A 668 -39.75 -5.81 3.42
N LYS A 669 -38.71 -6.41 4.01
CA LYS A 669 -38.15 -6.32 5.37
C LYS A 669 -38.89 -5.40 6.37
N SER A 670 -39.57 -6.03 7.33
CA SER A 670 -39.63 -5.53 8.71
C SER A 670 -38.83 -6.51 9.58
N ALA A 671 -37.94 -5.98 10.43
CA ALA A 671 -37.27 -6.81 11.43
C ALA A 671 -38.34 -7.39 12.36
N PRO A 672 -38.32 -8.70 12.68
CA PRO A 672 -39.26 -9.24 13.66
C PRO A 672 -39.06 -8.49 14.99
N GLN A 673 -40.11 -7.85 15.49
CA GLN A 673 -40.14 -7.35 16.86
C GLN A 673 -40.28 -8.57 17.77
N VAL A 674 -39.15 -9.10 18.24
CA VAL A 674 -39.13 -10.27 19.11
C VAL A 674 -39.22 -9.80 20.56
N GLN A 675 -40.27 -10.24 21.28
CA GLN A 675 -40.47 -9.95 22.70
C GLN A 675 -39.87 -11.07 23.54
N VAL A 676 -39.02 -10.74 24.51
CA VAL A 676 -38.45 -11.67 25.50
C VAL A 676 -39.31 -11.65 26.75
N GLN A 677 -39.51 -12.81 27.38
CA GLN A 677 -40.38 -12.98 28.55
C GLN A 677 -39.74 -12.30 29.79
N GLU A 678 -40.41 -11.31 30.39
CA GLU A 678 -40.09 -10.87 31.77
C GLU A 678 -40.61 -11.91 32.77
N SER A 679 -39.76 -12.38 33.67
CA SER A 679 -40.15 -13.32 34.72
C SER A 679 -41.19 -12.67 35.66
N GLY A 680 -42.38 -13.27 35.71
CA GLY A 680 -43.57 -12.63 36.31
C GLY A 680 -43.62 -12.65 37.84
N LYS A 681 -43.98 -11.51 38.44
CA LYS A 681 -44.58 -11.43 39.79
C LYS A 681 -45.98 -12.08 39.77
N LYS A 682 -46.21 -13.02 40.69
CA LYS A 682 -47.46 -13.79 40.88
C LYS A 682 -48.70 -12.91 41.06
N LYS A 683 -49.80 -13.37 40.44
CA LYS A 683 -51.20 -12.89 40.49
C LYS A 683 -51.65 -12.32 41.84
N ARG A 684 -52.38 -11.19 41.78
CA ARG A 684 -53.42 -10.88 42.77
C ARG A 684 -54.73 -10.45 42.09
N LYS A 685 -55.71 -11.36 42.09
CA LYS A 685 -57.13 -11.07 41.87
C LYS A 685 -57.66 -10.19 43.00
N ARG A 686 -58.44 -9.16 42.69
CA ARG A 686 -59.60 -8.62 43.46
C ARG A 686 -60.23 -7.52 42.60
N ARG A 687 -61.42 -7.75 42.04
CA ARG A 687 -62.79 -7.69 42.60
C ARG A 687 -63.44 -6.39 42.18
#